data_AF-A0A5I2FQN6-F1
#
_entry.id   AF-A0A5I2FQN6-F1
#
_cell.length_a   1.000
_cell.length_b   1.000
_cell.length_c   1.000
_cell.angle_alpha   90.00
_cell.angle_beta   90.00
_cell.angle_gamma   90.00
#
_symmetry.space_group_name_H-M   'P 1'
#
loop_
_entity.id
_entity.type
_entity.pdbx_description
1 polymer ?
#
loop_
_entity_poly.entity_id
_entity_poly.type
_entity_poly.pdbx_seq_one_letter_code
_entity_poly.pdbx_strand_id
1 'polypeptide(L)'
;MPVLISGVLKDATGTPVQNCTIQLKACRTSTTVVVNTVASENPDDAGRYSMDVEQGQYTVTLLVEGYPPSHAGVITVYDDSKPGTLNDFLGAMTEDDVRPEALRRFEAMVEEVARQASEASRNATAAGQASEQAQTSAGQASESATAAVNAAGAAEASATQAASSAASAESSAGTATTKAGEASASAASADTARTAAAASAAASKTSEANADASRIAAGDSAAAAAASATAAQTSAARAGASETAAKTSETQAASSAGDAGASATAAAASEKAAAASAAEAKTSETNAATSASTAAASATAASSSASEASTHAAASDTSASLAAQSSTAAGAAATRAEDAAKRAEDIADVISLEDASLTKKGIVKLSSATDSDSEALAATPKAVKTVMGEVQTKAPLDSPAFTGTPTTPTPPDDAKGLQTANAEFVRKLIAALVGSVPESLDTLQELADALGNDPNFATTVLNKLAGKQPLDETLTALSGKSVDGLIEYVGLRETINRAAGAMQKDQNGSDIPDKDLFVRRIGATRAFDGAVTIGGDDNPWTTAEFISWLESCGAFNHPYWMCRGSWSYAHNKIITDTGCGNICLAGAVIEVMGVRGAMTIRVTTPTTTSGGGVASAQFTYINNGDGYSPGWRRDFNTVNKPAADEMGALSVNGGRINGALGIGTDNALGGNSIVLGDNDTGLKQNSDGVLDVYANNALVARLQPGKLYVVGDVLAGDGRKLSLTSDNNSSLNSLFNLWGNSDRPTVIELDDDQGWHLYSQRNPDGSIRFMVNGEIFTTSSIHAGANTISTDGNIYGSLWGGWLNDWINNTIINRFVQDIRLGGIEYAQAWNGPGYNDTPGYVITGVMNGNSDELIDGVHRRPLQKLIGGVWYNVASI
;
A
#
# COMPACT_ATOMS: atom_id res chain seq x y z
N MET A 1 87.24 -34.87 -24.82
CA MET A 1 87.98 -34.00 -25.78
C MET A 1 87.05 -33.71 -26.95
N PRO A 2 87.13 -32.56 -27.64
CA PRO A 2 86.27 -32.31 -28.78
C PRO A 2 86.54 -33.32 -29.91
N VAL A 3 85.47 -33.78 -30.55
CA VAL A 3 85.53 -34.76 -31.64
C VAL A 3 85.42 -34.02 -32.96
N LEU A 4 86.37 -34.28 -33.85
CA LEU A 4 86.42 -33.64 -35.16
C LEU A 4 85.33 -34.21 -36.08
N ILE A 5 84.35 -33.38 -36.44
CA ILE A 5 83.34 -33.68 -37.45
C ILE A 5 83.72 -32.92 -38.72
N SER A 6 84.16 -33.64 -39.75
CA SER A 6 84.64 -33.04 -41.00
C SER A 6 84.27 -33.88 -42.22
N GLY A 7 84.05 -33.23 -43.36
CA GLY A 7 83.62 -33.90 -44.58
C GLY A 7 83.27 -32.94 -45.71
N VAL A 8 82.66 -33.47 -46.78
CA VAL A 8 82.12 -32.67 -47.89
C VAL A 8 80.60 -32.79 -47.85
N LEU A 9 79.90 -31.67 -47.69
CA LEU A 9 78.45 -31.60 -47.76
C LEU A 9 78.01 -31.65 -49.23
N LYS A 10 77.27 -32.70 -49.59
CA LYS A 10 76.82 -32.96 -50.96
C LYS A 10 75.30 -33.08 -51.01
N ASP A 11 74.71 -32.67 -52.12
CA ASP A 11 73.31 -32.93 -52.40
C ASP A 11 73.06 -34.39 -52.85
N ALA A 12 71.79 -34.72 -53.12
CA ALA A 12 71.40 -36.05 -53.57
C ALA A 12 71.98 -36.47 -54.94
N THR A 13 72.60 -35.54 -55.69
CA THR A 13 73.30 -35.81 -56.96
C THR A 13 74.82 -35.92 -56.79
N GLY A 14 75.34 -35.72 -55.58
CA GLY A 14 76.76 -35.75 -55.26
C GLY A 14 77.50 -34.44 -55.50
N THR A 15 76.78 -33.37 -55.84
CA THR A 15 77.34 -32.03 -56.08
C THR A 15 77.54 -31.31 -54.75
N PRO A 16 78.67 -30.58 -54.54
CA PRO A 16 78.88 -29.82 -53.32
C PRO A 16 77.80 -28.76 -53.09
N VAL A 17 77.27 -28.69 -51.86
CA VAL A 17 76.28 -27.67 -51.48
C VAL A 17 77.00 -26.39 -51.08
N GLN A 18 76.92 -25.36 -51.92
CA GLN A 18 77.49 -24.03 -51.67
C GLN A 18 76.52 -23.14 -50.88
N ASN A 19 77.04 -22.09 -50.21
CA ASN A 19 76.26 -21.12 -49.44
C ASN A 19 75.32 -21.73 -48.38
N CYS A 20 75.75 -22.83 -47.78
CA CYS A 20 75.06 -23.49 -46.66
C CYS A 20 75.75 -23.14 -45.33
N THR A 21 74.99 -23.01 -44.26
CA THR A 21 75.51 -22.97 -42.89
C THR A 21 75.02 -24.22 -42.14
N ILE A 22 75.94 -25.00 -41.60
CA ILE A 22 75.63 -26.14 -40.72
C ILE A 22 75.55 -25.60 -39.30
N GLN A 23 74.37 -25.67 -38.67
CA GLN A 23 74.17 -25.27 -37.28
C GLN A 23 73.96 -26.46 -36.37
N LEU A 24 74.70 -26.49 -35.26
CA LEU A 24 74.54 -27.43 -34.16
C LEU A 24 74.00 -26.70 -32.94
N LYS A 25 72.76 -26.98 -32.55
CA LYS A 25 72.13 -26.41 -31.35
C LYS A 25 72.03 -27.45 -30.23
N ALA A 26 72.59 -27.16 -29.06
CA ALA A 26 72.56 -28.08 -27.93
C ALA A 26 71.12 -28.33 -27.43
N CYS A 27 70.69 -29.60 -27.41
CA CYS A 27 69.34 -30.01 -27.01
C CYS A 27 69.17 -30.08 -25.48
N ARG A 28 70.27 -30.29 -24.75
CA ARG A 28 70.31 -30.39 -23.28
C ARG A 28 71.66 -29.90 -22.75
N THR A 29 71.70 -29.49 -21.50
CA THR A 29 72.94 -29.10 -20.82
C THR A 29 73.77 -30.36 -20.54
N SER A 30 74.96 -30.45 -21.12
CA SER A 30 76.01 -31.43 -20.81
C SER A 30 77.03 -30.84 -19.83
N THR A 31 78.02 -31.64 -19.45
CA THR A 31 79.13 -31.21 -18.58
C THR A 31 80.03 -30.15 -19.23
N THR A 32 80.01 -30.03 -20.55
CA THR A 32 80.85 -29.09 -21.31
C THR A 32 80.07 -28.08 -22.15
N VAL A 33 78.76 -28.30 -22.42
CA VAL A 33 77.93 -27.42 -23.26
C VAL A 33 76.55 -27.19 -22.66
N VAL A 34 76.07 -25.94 -22.65
CA VAL A 34 74.76 -25.56 -22.08
C VAL A 34 73.64 -25.70 -23.13
N VAL A 35 72.43 -26.11 -22.72
CA VAL A 35 71.27 -26.19 -23.62
C VAL A 35 71.01 -24.87 -24.35
N ASN A 36 70.52 -24.95 -25.59
CA ASN A 36 70.21 -23.84 -26.50
C ASN A 36 71.40 -23.05 -27.07
N THR A 37 72.65 -23.32 -26.69
CA THR A 37 73.80 -22.73 -27.38
C THR A 37 73.95 -23.27 -28.79
N VAL A 38 74.39 -22.43 -29.74
CA VAL A 38 74.51 -22.78 -31.16
C VAL A 38 75.94 -22.60 -31.62
N ALA A 39 76.49 -23.62 -32.27
CA ALA A 39 77.71 -23.53 -33.08
C ALA A 39 77.33 -23.57 -34.56
N SER A 40 78.05 -22.82 -35.41
CA SER A 40 77.79 -22.74 -36.85
C SER A 40 79.09 -22.91 -37.63
N GLU A 41 79.07 -23.68 -38.71
CA GLU A 41 80.20 -23.86 -39.61
C GLU A 41 79.72 -23.69 -41.06
N ASN A 42 80.47 -22.92 -41.86
CA ASN A 42 80.14 -22.64 -43.25
C ASN A 42 81.09 -23.43 -44.15
N PRO A 43 80.60 -24.43 -44.92
CA PRO A 43 81.43 -25.15 -45.85
C PRO A 43 82.01 -24.21 -46.94
N ASP A 44 83.21 -24.52 -47.45
CA ASP A 44 83.84 -23.78 -48.54
C ASP A 44 83.14 -23.99 -49.90
N ASP A 45 83.63 -23.33 -50.97
CA ASP A 45 83.08 -23.46 -52.34
C ASP A 45 83.11 -24.90 -52.89
N ALA A 46 83.93 -25.77 -52.29
CA ALA A 46 84.00 -27.19 -52.59
C ALA A 46 83.14 -28.06 -51.64
N GLY A 47 82.34 -27.42 -50.78
CA GLY A 47 81.43 -28.03 -49.80
C GLY A 47 82.15 -28.64 -48.58
N ARG A 48 83.43 -28.34 -48.36
CA ARG A 48 84.21 -28.92 -47.25
C ARG A 48 83.91 -28.19 -45.95
N TYR A 49 83.60 -28.93 -44.89
CA TYR A 49 83.42 -28.41 -43.52
C TYR A 49 84.31 -29.15 -42.54
N SER A 50 84.69 -28.48 -41.46
CA SER A 50 85.50 -29.07 -40.40
C SER A 50 85.25 -28.37 -39.07
N MET A 51 84.65 -29.05 -38.11
CA MET A 51 84.32 -28.49 -36.81
C MET A 51 84.69 -29.45 -35.66
N ASP A 52 85.30 -28.89 -34.61
CA ASP A 52 85.57 -29.60 -33.36
C ASP A 52 84.34 -29.49 -32.45
N VAL A 53 83.69 -30.63 -32.16
CA VAL A 53 82.40 -30.68 -31.45
C VAL A 53 82.56 -31.33 -30.09
N GLU A 54 82.19 -30.61 -29.04
CA GLU A 54 82.22 -31.08 -27.65
C GLU A 54 81.13 -32.12 -27.35
N GLN A 55 81.34 -32.93 -26.30
CA GLN A 55 80.38 -33.97 -25.89
C GLN A 55 78.99 -33.38 -25.60
N GLY A 56 77.97 -33.91 -26.26
CA GLY A 56 76.62 -33.42 -26.12
C GLY A 56 75.67 -33.96 -27.18
N GLN A 57 74.41 -33.57 -27.05
CA GLN A 57 73.37 -33.88 -28.03
C GLN A 57 72.95 -32.59 -28.73
N TYR A 58 72.96 -32.61 -30.06
CA TYR A 58 72.79 -31.41 -30.87
C TYR A 58 71.76 -31.64 -31.97
N THR A 59 70.88 -30.66 -32.12
CA THR A 59 70.04 -30.51 -33.32
C THR A 59 70.89 -29.95 -34.45
N VAL A 60 70.92 -30.66 -35.57
CA VAL A 60 71.59 -30.24 -36.81
C VAL A 60 70.59 -29.55 -37.72
N THR A 61 70.88 -28.31 -38.11
CA THR A 61 70.08 -27.56 -39.08
C THR A 61 70.97 -27.10 -40.22
N LEU A 62 70.53 -27.29 -41.46
CA LEU A 62 71.20 -26.82 -42.66
C LEU A 62 70.47 -25.59 -43.19
N LEU A 63 71.18 -24.47 -43.28
CA LEU A 63 70.64 -23.19 -43.74
C LEU A 63 71.30 -22.86 -45.07
N VAL A 64 70.61 -23.16 -46.18
CA VAL A 64 71.06 -22.80 -47.52
C VAL A 64 70.47 -21.45 -47.88
N GLU A 65 71.30 -20.51 -48.32
CA GLU A 65 70.87 -19.16 -48.69
C GLU A 65 69.74 -19.21 -49.75
N GLY A 66 68.61 -18.55 -49.45
CA GLY A 66 67.41 -18.56 -50.30
C GLY A 66 66.41 -19.69 -50.02
N TYR A 67 66.72 -20.62 -49.12
CA TYR A 67 65.83 -21.71 -48.71
C TYR A 67 65.53 -21.66 -47.21
N PRO A 68 64.34 -22.11 -46.76
CA PRO A 68 64.04 -22.17 -45.33
C PRO A 68 64.99 -23.14 -44.61
N PRO A 69 65.40 -22.84 -43.36
CA PRO A 69 66.23 -23.74 -42.56
C PRO A 69 65.65 -25.15 -42.52
N SER A 70 66.46 -26.13 -42.90
CA SER A 70 66.06 -27.53 -42.95
C SER A 70 66.67 -28.29 -41.78
N HIS A 71 65.82 -28.91 -40.95
CA HIS A 71 66.28 -29.75 -39.85
C HIS A 71 66.79 -31.08 -40.40
N ALA A 72 68.09 -31.32 -40.28
CA ALA A 72 68.75 -32.50 -40.83
C ALA A 72 68.69 -33.71 -39.88
N GLY A 73 68.51 -33.47 -38.58
CA GLY A 73 68.35 -34.51 -37.56
C GLY A 73 69.03 -34.13 -36.24
N VAL A 74 69.13 -35.10 -35.33
CA VAL A 74 69.84 -34.94 -34.04
C VAL A 74 71.05 -35.85 -34.04
N ILE A 75 72.20 -35.32 -33.62
CA ILE A 75 73.42 -36.10 -33.41
C ILE A 75 73.75 -36.17 -31.92
N THR A 76 74.38 -37.26 -31.50
CA THR A 76 74.94 -37.38 -30.15
C THR A 76 76.43 -37.67 -30.26
N VAL A 77 77.24 -36.81 -29.64
CA VAL A 77 78.70 -36.96 -29.56
C VAL A 77 79.03 -37.44 -28.15
N TYR A 78 79.60 -38.65 -28.05
CA TYR A 78 80.11 -39.25 -26.81
C TYR A 78 81.62 -39.00 -26.66
N ASP A 79 82.17 -39.13 -25.46
CA ASP A 79 83.60 -38.87 -25.20
C ASP A 79 84.55 -39.84 -25.94
N ASP A 80 84.06 -41.02 -26.32
CA ASP A 80 84.78 -42.03 -27.12
C ASP A 80 84.38 -42.03 -28.61
N SER A 81 83.58 -41.06 -29.06
CA SER A 81 83.18 -40.96 -30.46
C SER A 81 84.39 -40.71 -31.36
N LYS A 82 84.50 -41.48 -32.45
CA LYS A 82 85.60 -41.35 -33.41
C LYS A 82 85.36 -40.19 -34.37
N PRO A 83 86.41 -39.48 -34.84
CA PRO A 83 86.27 -38.49 -35.91
C PRO A 83 85.61 -39.08 -37.16
N GLY A 84 84.72 -38.33 -37.79
CA GLY A 84 83.91 -38.80 -38.90
C GLY A 84 83.16 -37.67 -39.62
N THR A 85 82.35 -38.03 -40.61
CA THR A 85 81.49 -37.07 -41.32
C THR A 85 80.19 -36.82 -40.56
N LEU A 86 79.53 -35.69 -40.81
CA LEU A 86 78.23 -35.36 -40.21
C LEU A 86 77.16 -36.45 -40.49
N ASN A 87 77.23 -37.11 -41.65
CA ASN A 87 76.34 -38.23 -41.98
C ASN A 87 76.61 -39.48 -41.12
N ASP A 88 77.85 -39.72 -40.71
CA ASP A 88 78.19 -40.86 -39.83
C ASP A 88 77.53 -40.67 -38.45
N PHE A 89 77.43 -39.42 -37.98
CA PHE A 89 76.77 -39.09 -36.71
C PHE A 89 75.24 -39.03 -36.83
N LEU A 90 74.70 -38.58 -37.97
CA LEU A 90 73.25 -38.57 -38.22
C LEU A 90 72.67 -39.98 -38.47
N GLY A 91 73.50 -40.93 -38.89
CA GLY A 91 73.12 -42.33 -39.10
C GLY A 91 73.35 -43.27 -37.90
N ALA A 92 73.89 -42.76 -36.78
CA ALA A 92 74.14 -43.56 -35.59
C ALA A 92 72.86 -43.79 -34.77
N MET A 93 72.61 -45.03 -34.33
CA MET A 93 71.50 -45.35 -33.43
C MET A 93 71.57 -44.50 -32.15
N THR A 94 70.44 -43.90 -31.76
CA THR A 94 70.33 -43.01 -30.58
C THR A 94 69.70 -43.72 -29.37
N GLU A 95 69.83 -43.17 -28.16
CA GLU A 95 69.20 -43.72 -26.94
C GLU A 95 67.67 -43.88 -27.05
N ASP A 96 67.01 -43.12 -27.91
CA ASP A 96 65.57 -43.22 -28.18
C ASP A 96 65.21 -44.47 -29.00
N ASP A 97 66.13 -45.01 -29.81
CA ASP A 97 65.90 -46.23 -30.62
C ASP A 97 65.91 -47.51 -29.77
N VAL A 98 66.41 -47.43 -28.52
CA VAL A 98 66.56 -48.57 -27.61
C VAL A 98 65.51 -48.57 -26.47
N ARG A 99 64.62 -47.56 -26.43
CA ARG A 99 63.57 -47.45 -25.40
C ARG A 99 62.31 -48.23 -25.83
N PRO A 100 61.81 -49.20 -25.04
CA PRO A 100 60.62 -49.97 -25.41
C PRO A 100 59.36 -49.11 -25.45
N GLU A 101 58.63 -49.12 -26.57
CA GLU A 101 57.35 -48.41 -26.80
C GLU A 101 56.28 -48.72 -25.72
N ALA A 102 56.39 -49.86 -25.03
CA ALA A 102 55.53 -50.21 -23.92
C ALA A 102 55.64 -49.24 -22.72
N LEU A 103 56.85 -48.76 -22.40
CA LEU A 103 57.06 -47.86 -21.27
C LEU A 103 56.51 -46.45 -21.57
N ARG A 104 56.63 -46.01 -22.82
CA ARG A 104 56.10 -44.73 -23.29
C ARG A 104 54.56 -44.68 -23.25
N ARG A 105 53.89 -45.80 -23.58
CA ARG A 105 52.43 -45.93 -23.48
C ARG A 105 51.94 -46.00 -22.05
N PHE A 106 52.73 -46.57 -21.15
CA PHE A 106 52.38 -46.65 -19.73
C PHE A 106 52.42 -45.27 -19.06
N GLU A 107 53.46 -44.48 -19.29
CA GLU A 107 53.55 -43.11 -18.74
C GLU A 107 52.43 -42.20 -19.27
N ALA A 108 52.12 -42.27 -20.57
CA ALA A 108 51.01 -41.52 -21.17
C ALA A 108 49.64 -41.95 -20.62
N MET A 109 49.47 -43.23 -20.28
CA MET A 109 48.24 -43.74 -19.66
C MET A 109 48.09 -43.27 -18.21
N VAL A 110 49.19 -43.20 -17.45
CA VAL A 110 49.18 -42.68 -16.08
C VAL A 110 48.85 -41.18 -16.05
N GLU A 111 49.40 -40.38 -16.97
CA GLU A 111 49.05 -38.96 -17.11
C GLU A 111 47.59 -38.77 -17.52
N GLU A 112 47.07 -39.60 -18.42
CA GLU A 112 45.67 -39.56 -18.86
C GLU A 112 44.69 -39.98 -17.74
N VAL A 113 45.05 -40.98 -16.93
CA VAL A 113 44.26 -41.39 -15.75
C VAL A 113 44.25 -40.27 -14.70
N ALA A 114 45.38 -39.59 -14.47
CA ALA A 114 45.43 -38.44 -13.56
C ALA A 114 44.60 -37.25 -14.06
N ARG A 115 44.57 -37.02 -15.38
CA ARG A 115 43.72 -36.01 -16.03
C ARG A 115 42.24 -36.35 -15.87
N GLN A 116 41.86 -37.61 -16.13
CA GLN A 116 40.47 -38.05 -16.01
C GLN A 116 39.98 -38.07 -14.55
N ALA A 117 40.83 -38.40 -13.58
CA ALA A 117 40.51 -38.29 -12.17
C ALA A 117 40.25 -36.83 -11.75
N SER A 118 41.04 -35.88 -12.28
CA SER A 118 40.84 -34.45 -12.04
C SER A 118 39.55 -33.92 -12.69
N GLU A 119 39.19 -34.39 -13.89
CA GLU A 119 37.91 -34.08 -14.55
C GLU A 119 36.73 -34.70 -13.81
N ALA A 120 36.83 -35.94 -13.34
CA ALA A 120 35.81 -36.60 -12.54
C ALA A 120 35.55 -35.85 -11.23
N SER A 121 36.61 -35.40 -10.55
CA SER A 121 36.47 -34.56 -9.35
C SER A 121 35.79 -33.22 -9.65
N ARG A 122 36.13 -32.54 -10.75
CA ARG A 122 35.46 -31.30 -11.15
C ARG A 122 34.00 -31.51 -11.50
N ASN A 123 33.68 -32.59 -12.21
CA ASN A 123 32.31 -32.96 -12.55
C ASN A 123 31.49 -33.32 -11.31
N ALA A 124 32.09 -33.98 -10.30
CA ALA A 124 31.46 -34.25 -9.02
C ALA A 124 31.15 -32.96 -8.25
N THR A 125 32.08 -32.00 -8.23
CA THR A 125 31.84 -30.67 -7.62
C THR A 125 30.74 -29.90 -8.35
N ALA A 126 30.75 -29.89 -9.69
CA ALA A 126 29.71 -29.25 -10.49
C ALA A 126 28.34 -29.92 -10.29
N ALA A 127 28.29 -31.25 -10.16
CA ALA A 127 27.07 -31.99 -9.83
C ALA A 127 26.56 -31.66 -8.41
N GLY A 128 27.46 -31.49 -7.43
CA GLY A 128 27.11 -31.03 -6.08
C GLY A 128 26.49 -29.63 -6.10
N GLN A 129 27.12 -28.68 -6.81
CA GLN A 129 26.59 -27.32 -6.98
C GLN A 129 25.24 -27.30 -7.72
N ALA A 130 25.08 -28.12 -8.76
CA ALA A 130 23.80 -28.27 -9.47
C ALA A 130 22.70 -28.86 -8.57
N SER A 131 23.05 -29.78 -7.66
CA SER A 131 22.13 -30.34 -6.67
C SER A 131 21.68 -29.30 -5.64
N GLU A 132 22.60 -28.47 -5.13
CA GLU A 132 22.28 -27.35 -4.23
C GLU A 132 21.41 -26.30 -4.91
N GLN A 133 21.69 -26.01 -6.18
CA GLN A 133 20.90 -25.08 -6.99
C GLN A 133 19.49 -25.65 -7.26
N ALA A 134 19.37 -26.95 -7.51
CA ALA A 134 18.08 -27.64 -7.63
C ALA A 134 17.28 -27.63 -6.31
N GLN A 135 17.93 -27.81 -5.16
CA GLN A 135 17.28 -27.67 -3.85
C GLN A 135 16.81 -26.24 -3.60
N THR A 136 17.60 -25.24 -4.00
CA THR A 136 17.22 -23.82 -3.92
C THR A 136 16.00 -23.53 -4.80
N SER A 137 16.00 -24.01 -6.05
CA SER A 137 14.85 -23.86 -6.96
C SER A 137 13.60 -24.60 -6.46
N ALA A 138 13.76 -25.77 -5.83
CA ALA A 138 12.65 -26.48 -5.18
C ALA A 138 12.08 -25.68 -3.99
N GLY A 139 12.93 -25.02 -3.20
CA GLY A 139 12.52 -24.10 -2.13
C GLY A 139 11.73 -22.91 -2.67
N GLN A 140 12.24 -22.26 -3.72
CA GLN A 140 11.55 -21.15 -4.39
C GLN A 140 10.22 -21.58 -5.04
N ALA A 141 10.13 -22.81 -5.54
CA ALA A 141 8.88 -23.37 -6.04
C ALA A 141 7.85 -23.61 -4.91
N SER A 142 8.30 -24.08 -3.74
CA SER A 142 7.43 -24.22 -2.56
C SER A 142 6.93 -22.86 -2.04
N GLU A 143 7.78 -21.84 -2.05
CA GLU A 143 7.41 -20.46 -1.71
C GLU A 143 6.43 -19.88 -2.74
N SER A 144 6.66 -20.11 -4.04
CA SER A 144 5.77 -19.68 -5.12
C SER A 144 4.40 -20.38 -5.05
N ALA A 145 4.37 -21.68 -4.71
CA ALA A 145 3.13 -22.41 -4.47
C ALA A 145 2.35 -21.85 -3.27
N THR A 146 3.06 -21.48 -2.19
CA THR A 146 2.45 -20.82 -1.02
C THR A 146 1.90 -19.44 -1.37
N ALA A 147 2.63 -18.66 -2.16
CA ALA A 147 2.19 -17.37 -2.66
C ALA A 147 0.94 -17.49 -3.56
N ALA A 148 0.88 -18.53 -4.42
CA ALA A 148 -0.29 -18.80 -5.25
C ALA A 148 -1.53 -19.19 -4.43
N VAL A 149 -1.37 -19.99 -3.36
CA VAL A 149 -2.45 -20.31 -2.42
C VAL A 149 -2.94 -19.06 -1.68
N ASN A 150 -2.02 -18.21 -1.23
CA ASN A 150 -2.39 -16.94 -0.59
C ASN A 150 -3.09 -15.98 -1.56
N ALA A 151 -2.66 -15.92 -2.82
CA ALA A 151 -3.32 -15.14 -3.86
C ALA A 151 -4.72 -15.66 -4.19
N ALA A 152 -4.92 -16.99 -4.21
CA ALA A 152 -6.23 -17.61 -4.36
C ALA A 152 -7.16 -17.28 -3.17
N GLY A 153 -6.64 -17.34 -1.93
CA GLY A 153 -7.39 -16.94 -0.74
C GLY A 153 -7.76 -15.44 -0.73
N ALA A 154 -6.86 -14.58 -1.20
CA ALA A 154 -7.14 -13.15 -1.36
C ALA A 154 -8.20 -12.89 -2.45
N ALA A 155 -8.20 -13.67 -3.54
CA ALA A 155 -9.23 -13.61 -4.58
C ALA A 155 -10.60 -14.07 -4.07
N GLU A 156 -10.65 -15.13 -3.25
CA GLU A 156 -11.88 -15.62 -2.62
C GLU A 156 -12.45 -14.62 -1.60
N ALA A 157 -11.59 -14.00 -0.79
CA ALA A 157 -11.97 -12.91 0.11
C ALA A 157 -12.50 -11.69 -0.66
N SER A 158 -11.86 -11.34 -1.78
CA SER A 158 -12.29 -10.23 -2.65
C SER A 158 -13.64 -10.51 -3.33
N ALA A 159 -13.88 -11.76 -3.77
CA ALA A 159 -15.17 -12.19 -4.30
C ALA A 159 -16.27 -12.13 -3.24
N THR A 160 -15.97 -12.51 -2.00
CA THR A 160 -16.90 -12.42 -0.87
C THR A 160 -17.25 -10.97 -0.55
N GLN A 161 -16.26 -10.07 -0.52
CA GLN A 161 -16.47 -8.64 -0.31
C GLN A 161 -17.30 -8.00 -1.43
N ALA A 162 -17.09 -8.42 -2.69
CA ALA A 162 -17.90 -7.98 -3.82
C ALA A 162 -19.36 -8.44 -3.69
N ALA A 163 -19.61 -9.68 -3.24
CA ALA A 163 -20.94 -10.20 -2.98
C ALA A 163 -21.66 -9.44 -1.84
N SER A 164 -20.96 -9.14 -0.73
CA SER A 164 -21.51 -8.32 0.36
C SER A 164 -21.83 -6.89 -0.07
N SER A 165 -21.00 -6.32 -0.96
CA SER A 165 -21.22 -4.98 -1.52
C SER A 165 -22.43 -4.96 -2.46
N ALA A 166 -22.61 -6.00 -3.28
CA ALA A 166 -23.79 -6.17 -4.12
C ALA A 166 -25.07 -6.31 -3.29
N ALA A 167 -25.04 -7.11 -2.22
CA ALA A 167 -26.19 -7.24 -1.30
C ALA A 167 -26.54 -5.92 -0.59
N SER A 168 -25.53 -5.14 -0.21
CA SER A 168 -25.72 -3.80 0.38
C SER A 168 -26.33 -2.82 -0.64
N ALA A 169 -25.92 -2.91 -1.91
CA ALA A 169 -26.51 -2.11 -2.99
C ALA A 169 -27.97 -2.49 -3.26
N GLU A 170 -28.30 -3.79 -3.21
CA GLU A 170 -29.66 -4.30 -3.39
C GLU A 170 -30.59 -3.87 -2.24
N SER A 171 -30.11 -3.92 -0.99
CA SER A 171 -30.80 -3.38 0.18
C SER A 171 -31.03 -1.87 0.08
N SER A 172 -30.02 -1.13 -0.41
CA SER A 172 -30.13 0.32 -0.63
C SER A 172 -31.13 0.67 -1.73
N ALA A 173 -31.17 -0.11 -2.82
CA ALA A 173 -32.17 0.03 -3.88
C ALA A 173 -33.59 -0.26 -3.38
N GLY A 174 -33.75 -1.27 -2.51
CA GLY A 174 -35.00 -1.54 -1.80
C GLY A 174 -35.47 -0.36 -0.96
N THR A 175 -34.56 0.24 -0.18
CA THR A 175 -34.84 1.43 0.64
C THR A 175 -35.23 2.63 -0.21
N ALA A 176 -34.54 2.87 -1.33
CA ALA A 176 -34.87 3.93 -2.28
C ALA A 176 -36.27 3.74 -2.89
N THR A 177 -36.64 2.50 -3.20
CA THR A 177 -37.98 2.14 -3.72
C THR A 177 -39.06 2.43 -2.68
N THR A 178 -38.83 2.10 -1.41
CA THR A 178 -39.74 2.43 -0.30
C THR A 178 -39.90 3.95 -0.16
N LYS A 179 -38.80 4.71 -0.21
CA LYS A 179 -38.83 6.19 -0.12
C LYS A 179 -39.55 6.84 -1.29
N ALA A 180 -39.41 6.31 -2.51
CA ALA A 180 -40.18 6.77 -3.67
C ALA A 180 -41.70 6.52 -3.49
N GLY A 181 -42.07 5.40 -2.87
CA GLY A 181 -43.46 5.10 -2.48
C GLY A 181 -44.01 6.09 -1.45
N GLU A 182 -43.24 6.40 -0.40
CA GLU A 182 -43.61 7.38 0.63
C GLU A 182 -43.77 8.81 0.06
N ALA A 183 -42.90 9.19 -0.89
CA ALA A 183 -43.01 10.46 -1.59
C ALA A 183 -44.29 10.52 -2.45
N SER A 184 -44.64 9.43 -3.13
CA SER A 184 -45.87 9.32 -3.93
C SER A 184 -47.12 9.42 -3.06
N ALA A 185 -47.12 8.81 -1.87
CA ALA A 185 -48.20 8.91 -0.90
C ALA A 185 -48.34 10.33 -0.32
N SER A 186 -47.21 11.02 -0.10
CA SER A 186 -47.20 12.41 0.36
C SER A 186 -47.73 13.37 -0.71
N ALA A 187 -47.39 13.15 -1.99
CA ALA A 187 -47.94 13.91 -3.10
C ALA A 187 -49.47 13.73 -3.24
N ALA A 188 -49.98 12.50 -3.09
CA ALA A 188 -51.42 12.24 -3.06
C ALA A 188 -52.14 12.92 -1.87
N SER A 189 -51.47 12.99 -0.72
CA SER A 189 -51.97 13.70 0.46
C SER A 189 -52.03 15.22 0.23
N ALA A 190 -51.03 15.79 -0.46
CA ALA A 190 -51.02 17.20 -0.85
C ALA A 190 -52.16 17.51 -1.85
N ASP A 191 -52.42 16.61 -2.81
CA ASP A 191 -53.52 16.77 -3.77
C ASP A 191 -54.90 16.68 -3.10
N THR A 192 -55.02 15.84 -2.08
CA THR A 192 -56.21 15.76 -1.22
C THR A 192 -56.42 17.06 -0.45
N ALA A 193 -55.34 17.62 0.13
CA ALA A 193 -55.39 18.92 0.83
C ALA A 193 -55.76 20.07 -0.11
N ARG A 194 -55.24 20.08 -1.35
CA ARG A 194 -55.61 21.05 -2.39
C ARG A 194 -57.10 20.98 -2.73
N THR A 195 -57.65 19.77 -2.85
CA THR A 195 -59.07 19.54 -3.12
C THR A 195 -59.94 20.02 -1.95
N ALA A 196 -59.52 19.76 -0.70
CA ALA A 196 -60.19 20.26 0.49
C ALA A 196 -60.18 21.79 0.58
N ALA A 197 -59.04 22.44 0.29
CA ALA A 197 -58.94 23.89 0.24
C ALA A 197 -59.84 24.52 -0.83
N ALA A 198 -59.95 23.89 -2.01
CA ALA A 198 -60.87 24.31 -3.06
C ALA A 198 -62.34 24.17 -2.63
N ALA A 199 -62.69 23.11 -1.90
CA ALA A 199 -64.02 22.93 -1.33
C ALA A 199 -64.34 23.99 -0.26
N SER A 200 -63.37 24.32 0.60
CA SER A 200 -63.51 25.40 1.59
C SER A 200 -63.68 26.78 0.93
N ALA A 201 -62.95 27.06 -0.16
CA ALA A 201 -63.13 28.28 -0.94
C ALA A 201 -64.52 28.36 -1.59
N ALA A 202 -65.04 27.23 -2.09
CA ALA A 202 -66.41 27.15 -2.61
C ALA A 202 -67.46 27.39 -1.51
N ALA A 203 -67.26 26.82 -0.31
CA ALA A 203 -68.12 27.06 0.85
C ALA A 203 -68.08 28.53 1.31
N SER A 204 -66.93 29.19 1.19
CA SER A 204 -66.79 30.62 1.45
C SER A 204 -67.60 31.46 0.47
N LYS A 205 -67.59 31.13 -0.83
CA LYS A 205 -68.44 31.78 -1.84
C LYS A 205 -69.93 31.52 -1.61
N THR A 206 -70.30 30.33 -1.15
CA THR A 206 -71.68 30.05 -0.73
C THR A 206 -72.07 30.87 0.50
N SER A 207 -71.15 31.09 1.44
CA SER A 207 -71.38 31.94 2.62
C SER A 207 -71.51 33.42 2.25
N GLU A 208 -70.73 33.90 1.27
CA GLU A 208 -70.87 35.23 0.68
C GLU A 208 -72.25 35.41 0.02
N ALA A 209 -72.69 34.43 -0.78
CA ALA A 209 -74.03 34.43 -1.37
C ALA A 209 -75.15 34.39 -0.31
N ASN A 210 -74.96 33.67 0.80
CA ASN A 210 -75.89 33.65 1.92
C ASN A 210 -75.90 34.98 2.69
N ALA A 211 -74.77 35.68 2.80
CA ALA A 211 -74.69 37.02 3.37
C ALA A 211 -75.44 38.04 2.49
N ASP A 212 -75.31 37.93 1.17
CA ASP A 212 -76.05 38.73 0.20
C ASP A 212 -77.56 38.46 0.22
N ALA A 213 -77.97 37.19 0.33
CA ALA A 213 -79.37 36.82 0.53
C ALA A 213 -79.92 37.32 1.88
N SER A 214 -79.10 37.31 2.93
CA SER A 214 -79.45 37.85 4.25
C SER A 214 -79.56 39.37 4.24
N ARG A 215 -78.72 40.07 3.45
CA ARG A 215 -78.83 41.52 3.20
C ARG A 215 -80.14 41.88 2.50
N ILE A 216 -80.55 41.09 1.48
CA ILE A 216 -81.82 41.27 0.78
C ILE A 216 -83.00 41.02 1.73
N ALA A 217 -82.97 39.92 2.49
CA ALA A 217 -84.01 39.60 3.49
C ALA A 217 -84.09 40.64 4.63
N ALA A 218 -82.96 41.25 5.02
CA ALA A 218 -82.92 42.35 5.97
C ALA A 218 -83.53 43.64 5.40
N GLY A 219 -83.41 43.87 4.08
CA GLY A 219 -84.10 44.95 3.37
C GLY A 219 -85.62 44.77 3.33
N ASP A 220 -86.09 43.56 3.01
CA ASP A 220 -87.51 43.20 3.05
C ASP A 220 -88.08 43.26 4.49
N SER A 221 -87.27 42.88 5.48
CA SER A 221 -87.61 42.98 6.90
C SER A 221 -87.60 44.42 7.43
N ALA A 222 -86.77 45.31 6.89
CA ALA A 222 -86.76 46.73 7.22
C ALA A 222 -88.05 47.43 6.76
N ALA A 223 -88.62 47.01 5.63
CA ALA A 223 -89.94 47.44 5.18
C ALA A 223 -91.08 46.97 6.12
N ALA A 224 -90.92 45.81 6.77
CA ALA A 224 -91.83 45.31 7.81
C ALA A 224 -91.58 45.93 9.21
N ALA A 225 -90.34 46.30 9.53
CA ALA A 225 -89.92 46.83 10.85
C ALA A 225 -90.38 48.28 11.11
N ALA A 226 -90.66 49.06 10.06
CA ALA A 226 -91.37 50.33 10.19
C ALA A 226 -92.73 50.18 10.91
N ALA A 227 -93.30 48.96 10.93
CA ALA A 227 -94.53 48.64 11.66
C ALA A 227 -94.32 48.18 13.12
N SER A 228 -93.08 47.96 13.61
CA SER A 228 -92.78 47.28 14.89
C SER A 228 -91.88 48.05 15.88
N ALA A 229 -91.79 49.38 15.76
CA ALA A 229 -90.95 50.29 16.55
C ALA A 229 -91.02 50.18 18.10
N THR A 230 -91.97 49.43 18.67
CA THR A 230 -92.18 49.30 20.12
C THR A 230 -91.28 48.27 20.82
N ALA A 231 -90.54 47.41 20.10
CA ALA A 231 -89.76 46.31 20.70
C ALA A 231 -88.27 46.62 21.04
N ALA A 232 -87.85 47.89 20.97
CA ALA A 232 -86.45 48.30 20.80
C ALA A 232 -85.47 48.11 22.00
N GLN A 233 -85.91 47.92 23.25
CA GLN A 233 -84.98 47.87 24.40
C GLN A 233 -84.15 46.57 24.53
N THR A 234 -84.65 45.42 24.06
CA THR A 234 -83.97 44.12 24.23
C THR A 234 -82.82 43.89 23.22
N SER A 235 -82.82 44.65 22.10
CA SER A 235 -81.86 44.47 20.99
C SER A 235 -80.49 45.14 21.22
N ALA A 236 -80.38 46.08 22.15
CA ALA A 236 -79.11 46.78 22.45
C ALA A 236 -78.04 45.86 23.06
N ALA A 237 -78.42 44.84 23.83
CA ALA A 237 -77.49 43.87 24.43
C ALA A 237 -76.98 42.80 23.44
N ARG A 238 -77.74 42.50 22.38
CA ARG A 238 -77.33 41.55 21.32
C ARG A 238 -76.39 42.16 20.28
N ALA A 239 -76.44 43.49 20.09
CA ALA A 239 -75.53 44.22 19.19
C ALA A 239 -74.07 44.19 19.67
N GLY A 240 -73.82 44.33 20.98
CA GLY A 240 -72.46 44.26 21.55
C GLY A 240 -71.83 42.86 21.53
N ALA A 241 -72.65 41.80 21.62
CA ALA A 241 -72.18 40.42 21.48
C ALA A 241 -71.81 40.08 20.02
N SER A 242 -72.54 40.60 19.04
CA SER A 242 -72.22 40.44 17.61
C SER A 242 -70.98 41.23 17.18
N GLU A 243 -70.70 42.39 17.77
CA GLU A 243 -69.46 43.15 17.51
C GLU A 243 -68.21 42.39 18.01
N THR A 244 -68.32 41.76 19.19
CA THR A 244 -67.23 40.94 19.77
C THR A 244 -66.99 39.66 18.97
N ALA A 245 -68.07 39.04 18.46
CA ALA A 245 -67.98 37.87 17.58
C ALA A 245 -67.39 38.23 16.19
N ALA A 246 -67.72 39.41 15.64
CA ALA A 246 -67.14 39.89 14.38
C ALA A 246 -65.63 40.14 14.49
N LYS A 247 -65.17 40.80 15.56
CA LYS A 247 -63.73 40.99 15.84
C LYS A 247 -62.98 39.67 16.08
N THR A 248 -63.63 38.69 16.70
CA THR A 248 -63.05 37.34 16.90
C THR A 248 -62.91 36.59 15.58
N SER A 249 -63.93 36.67 14.70
CA SER A 249 -63.89 36.04 13.36
C SER A 249 -62.91 36.72 12.41
N GLU A 250 -62.74 38.03 12.49
CA GLU A 250 -61.71 38.77 11.73
C GLU A 250 -60.30 38.37 12.16
N THR A 251 -60.09 38.20 13.47
CA THR A 251 -58.82 37.68 14.03
C THR A 251 -58.55 36.23 13.61
N GLN A 252 -59.58 35.39 13.55
CA GLN A 252 -59.47 34.00 13.07
C GLN A 252 -59.22 33.92 11.55
N ALA A 253 -59.80 34.82 10.76
CA ALA A 253 -59.54 34.92 9.33
C ALA A 253 -58.11 35.38 9.04
N ALA A 254 -57.60 36.35 9.79
CA ALA A 254 -56.21 36.81 9.70
C ALA A 254 -55.21 35.72 10.12
N SER A 255 -55.52 34.98 11.19
CA SER A 255 -54.71 33.83 11.64
C SER A 255 -54.70 32.72 10.58
N SER A 256 -55.85 32.40 9.99
CA SER A 256 -55.97 31.39 8.94
C SER A 256 -55.25 31.77 7.64
N ALA A 257 -55.17 33.07 7.31
CA ALA A 257 -54.37 33.57 6.20
C ALA A 257 -52.86 33.44 6.49
N GLY A 258 -52.44 33.70 7.73
CA GLY A 258 -51.08 33.43 8.20
C GLY A 258 -50.70 31.96 8.10
N ASP A 259 -51.58 31.06 8.55
CA ASP A 259 -51.39 29.61 8.48
C ASP A 259 -51.33 29.10 7.02
N ALA A 260 -52.12 29.71 6.12
CA ALA A 260 -52.05 29.43 4.69
C ALA A 260 -50.71 29.88 4.07
N GLY A 261 -50.18 31.04 4.47
CA GLY A 261 -48.86 31.53 4.07
C GLY A 261 -47.71 30.65 4.60
N ALA A 262 -47.81 30.21 5.85
CA ALA A 262 -46.87 29.26 6.45
C ALA A 262 -46.90 27.90 5.72
N SER A 263 -48.10 27.42 5.36
CA SER A 263 -48.29 26.17 4.61
C SER A 263 -47.73 26.25 3.19
N ALA A 264 -47.90 27.38 2.49
CA ALA A 264 -47.29 27.62 1.18
C ALA A 264 -45.75 27.64 1.25
N THR A 265 -45.20 28.23 2.32
CA THR A 265 -43.75 28.25 2.57
C THR A 265 -43.21 26.85 2.86
N ALA A 266 -43.94 26.05 3.64
CA ALA A 266 -43.61 24.65 3.92
C ALA A 266 -43.67 23.76 2.66
N ALA A 267 -44.60 24.03 1.75
CA ALA A 267 -44.69 23.35 0.46
C ALA A 267 -43.48 23.68 -0.44
N ALA A 268 -43.09 24.95 -0.54
CA ALA A 268 -41.90 25.36 -1.30
C ALA A 268 -40.60 24.78 -0.71
N ALA A 269 -40.50 24.70 0.61
CA ALA A 269 -39.38 24.03 1.28
C ALA A 269 -39.34 22.51 0.97
N SER A 270 -40.50 21.87 0.89
CA SER A 270 -40.63 20.45 0.54
C SER A 270 -40.27 20.18 -0.93
N GLU A 271 -40.64 21.06 -1.85
CA GLU A 271 -40.24 20.99 -3.26
C GLU A 271 -38.71 21.10 -3.41
N LYS A 272 -38.09 22.04 -2.68
CA LYS A 272 -36.63 22.18 -2.64
C LYS A 272 -35.94 20.95 -2.05
N ALA A 273 -36.51 20.34 -1.02
CA ALA A 273 -36.00 19.10 -0.43
C ALA A 273 -36.13 17.89 -1.38
N ALA A 274 -37.22 17.82 -2.15
CA ALA A 274 -37.40 16.80 -3.18
C ALA A 274 -36.38 16.96 -4.33
N ALA A 275 -36.11 18.20 -4.74
CA ALA A 275 -35.08 18.49 -5.74
C ALA A 275 -33.66 18.14 -5.25
N ALA A 276 -33.35 18.41 -3.98
CA ALA A 276 -32.09 18.00 -3.35
C ALA A 276 -31.96 16.46 -3.30
N SER A 277 -33.02 15.76 -2.91
CA SER A 277 -33.06 14.29 -2.88
C SER A 277 -32.87 13.67 -4.27
N ALA A 278 -33.43 14.30 -5.32
CA ALA A 278 -33.21 13.88 -6.70
C ALA A 278 -31.75 14.07 -7.17
N ALA A 279 -31.09 15.14 -6.72
CA ALA A 279 -29.67 15.38 -7.01
C ALA A 279 -28.76 14.37 -6.27
N GLU A 280 -29.08 14.01 -5.03
CA GLU A 280 -28.38 12.96 -4.27
C GLU A 280 -28.56 11.57 -4.91
N ALA A 281 -29.76 11.26 -5.43
CA ALA A 281 -30.01 10.03 -6.16
C ALA A 281 -29.14 9.94 -7.43
N LYS A 282 -29.01 11.04 -8.18
CA LYS A 282 -28.17 11.10 -9.40
C LYS A 282 -26.67 11.02 -9.09
N THR A 283 -26.26 11.57 -7.95
CA THR A 283 -24.89 11.43 -7.43
C THR A 283 -24.62 9.96 -7.03
N SER A 284 -25.58 9.30 -6.39
CA SER A 284 -25.48 7.87 -6.05
C SER A 284 -25.43 6.97 -7.29
N GLU A 285 -26.19 7.28 -8.34
CA GLU A 285 -26.15 6.59 -9.63
C GLU A 285 -24.76 6.72 -10.28
N THR A 286 -24.15 7.91 -10.21
CA THR A 286 -22.78 8.17 -10.69
C THR A 286 -21.73 7.41 -9.88
N ASN A 287 -21.88 7.36 -8.56
CA ASN A 287 -21.00 6.60 -7.66
C ASN A 287 -21.12 5.09 -7.90
N ALA A 288 -22.33 4.58 -8.18
CA ALA A 288 -22.56 3.19 -8.56
C ALA A 288 -21.90 2.85 -9.91
N ALA A 289 -22.02 3.72 -10.92
CA ALA A 289 -21.36 3.55 -12.21
C ALA A 289 -19.83 3.57 -12.10
N THR A 290 -19.29 4.44 -11.24
CA THR A 290 -17.85 4.50 -10.94
C THR A 290 -17.38 3.21 -10.26
N SER A 291 -18.13 2.74 -9.26
CA SER A 291 -17.82 1.49 -8.55
C SER A 291 -17.88 0.27 -9.48
N ALA A 292 -18.84 0.21 -10.40
CA ALA A 292 -18.91 -0.82 -11.44
C ALA A 292 -17.69 -0.80 -12.38
N SER A 293 -17.22 0.39 -12.75
CA SER A 293 -16.02 0.55 -13.59
C SER A 293 -14.74 0.10 -12.85
N THR A 294 -14.62 0.41 -11.55
CA THR A 294 -13.52 -0.06 -10.69
C THR A 294 -13.53 -1.57 -10.51
N ALA A 295 -14.72 -2.18 -10.35
CA ALA A 295 -14.87 -3.63 -10.27
C ALA A 295 -14.46 -4.31 -11.59
N ALA A 296 -14.84 -3.74 -12.74
CA ALA A 296 -14.42 -4.25 -14.06
C ALA A 296 -12.90 -4.18 -14.25
N ALA A 297 -12.26 -3.06 -13.87
CA ALA A 297 -10.81 -2.91 -13.92
C ALA A 297 -10.08 -3.91 -13.02
N SER A 298 -10.63 -4.18 -11.83
CA SER A 298 -10.08 -5.18 -10.89
C SER A 298 -10.21 -6.60 -11.43
N ALA A 299 -11.33 -6.93 -12.11
CA ALA A 299 -11.50 -8.21 -12.79
C ALA A 299 -10.50 -8.38 -13.95
N THR A 300 -10.23 -7.32 -14.71
CA THR A 300 -9.19 -7.34 -15.76
C THR A 300 -7.80 -7.57 -15.16
N ALA A 301 -7.43 -6.87 -14.09
CA ALA A 301 -6.15 -7.06 -13.41
C ALA A 301 -5.98 -8.48 -12.85
N ALA A 302 -7.05 -9.06 -12.30
CA ALA A 302 -7.05 -10.45 -11.85
C ALA A 302 -6.85 -11.44 -13.03
N SER A 303 -7.49 -11.20 -14.17
CA SER A 303 -7.32 -12.03 -15.38
C SER A 303 -5.89 -11.96 -15.96
N SER A 304 -5.26 -10.79 -15.91
CA SER A 304 -3.86 -10.61 -16.30
C SER A 304 -2.91 -11.34 -15.35
N SER A 305 -3.13 -11.21 -14.05
CA SER A 305 -2.33 -11.90 -13.02
C SER A 305 -2.45 -13.43 -13.12
N ALA A 306 -3.65 -13.95 -13.42
CA ALA A 306 -3.86 -15.37 -13.67
C ALA A 306 -3.14 -15.86 -14.94
N SER A 307 -3.04 -15.01 -15.97
CA SER A 307 -2.30 -15.31 -17.20
C SER A 307 -0.77 -15.31 -16.99
N GLU A 308 -0.27 -14.43 -16.12
CA GLU A 308 1.14 -14.41 -15.73
C GLU A 308 1.51 -15.64 -14.88
N ALA A 309 0.62 -16.04 -13.96
CA ALA A 309 0.78 -17.25 -13.16
C ALA A 309 0.77 -18.53 -14.01
N SER A 310 -0.11 -18.63 -15.02
CA SER A 310 -0.12 -19.77 -15.96
C SER A 310 1.15 -19.83 -16.82
N THR A 311 1.70 -18.66 -17.20
CA THR A 311 2.98 -18.56 -17.92
C THR A 311 4.15 -19.03 -17.04
N HIS A 312 4.17 -18.67 -15.75
CA HIS A 312 5.19 -19.14 -14.81
C HIS A 312 5.09 -20.64 -14.51
N ALA A 313 3.87 -21.19 -14.42
CA ALA A 313 3.66 -22.63 -14.28
C ALA A 313 4.21 -23.40 -15.49
N ALA A 314 3.97 -22.92 -16.72
CA ALA A 314 4.52 -23.52 -17.93
C ALA A 314 6.06 -23.44 -18.00
N ALA A 315 6.65 -22.33 -17.54
CA ALA A 315 8.11 -22.19 -17.42
C ALA A 315 8.71 -23.15 -16.36
N SER A 316 7.97 -23.40 -15.28
CA SER A 316 8.33 -24.38 -14.25
C SER A 316 8.30 -25.82 -14.78
N ASP A 317 7.26 -26.21 -15.52
CA ASP A 317 7.18 -27.54 -16.15
C ASP A 317 8.32 -27.77 -17.16
N THR A 318 8.69 -26.72 -17.89
CA THR A 318 9.85 -26.74 -18.80
C THR A 318 11.16 -26.94 -18.03
N SER A 319 11.32 -26.26 -16.89
CA SER A 319 12.51 -26.38 -16.03
C SER A 319 12.59 -27.75 -15.35
N ALA A 320 11.47 -28.32 -14.91
CA ALA A 320 11.40 -29.67 -14.37
C ALA A 320 11.77 -30.73 -15.43
N SER A 321 11.34 -30.54 -16.68
CA SER A 321 11.70 -31.42 -17.80
C SER A 321 13.20 -31.38 -18.11
N LEU A 322 13.83 -30.20 -18.04
CA LEU A 322 15.27 -30.03 -18.21
C LEU A 322 16.07 -30.64 -17.05
N ALA A 323 15.58 -30.52 -15.82
CA ALA A 323 16.18 -31.17 -14.65
C ALA A 323 16.11 -32.71 -14.74
N ALA A 324 15.00 -33.27 -15.23
CA ALA A 324 14.86 -34.70 -15.47
C ALA A 324 15.82 -35.20 -16.57
N GLN A 325 16.02 -34.41 -17.63
CA GLN A 325 17.02 -34.72 -18.67
C GLN A 325 18.45 -34.66 -18.11
N SER A 326 18.76 -33.67 -17.27
CA SER A 326 20.07 -33.55 -16.61
C SER A 326 20.35 -34.72 -15.65
N SER A 327 19.35 -35.14 -14.86
CA SER A 327 19.44 -36.33 -14.01
C SER A 327 19.68 -37.62 -14.81
N THR A 328 19.02 -37.76 -15.97
CA THR A 328 19.21 -38.90 -16.86
C THR A 328 20.62 -38.91 -17.46
N ALA A 329 21.13 -37.73 -17.86
CA ALA A 329 22.48 -37.57 -18.37
C ALA A 329 23.56 -37.83 -17.31
N ALA A 330 23.33 -37.40 -16.07
CA ALA A 330 24.20 -37.67 -14.93
C ALA A 330 24.23 -39.17 -14.57
N GLY A 331 23.07 -39.84 -14.57
CA GLY A 331 23.00 -41.30 -14.41
C GLY A 331 23.77 -42.04 -15.50
N ALA A 332 23.61 -41.65 -16.76
CA ALA A 332 24.38 -42.23 -17.87
C ALA A 332 25.89 -41.95 -17.78
N ALA A 333 26.31 -40.82 -17.21
CA ALA A 333 27.71 -40.51 -16.97
C ALA A 333 28.30 -41.34 -15.81
N ALA A 334 27.53 -41.55 -14.74
CA ALA A 334 27.92 -42.42 -13.62
C ALA A 334 28.10 -43.87 -14.08
N THR A 335 27.17 -44.41 -14.87
CA THR A 335 27.31 -45.76 -15.44
C THR A 335 28.54 -45.87 -16.36
N ARG A 336 28.83 -44.85 -17.18
CA ARG A 336 30.06 -44.85 -17.99
C ARG A 336 31.34 -44.82 -17.15
N ALA A 337 31.33 -44.11 -16.02
CA ALA A 337 32.45 -44.06 -15.10
C ALA A 337 32.64 -45.41 -14.37
N GLU A 338 31.55 -46.06 -13.97
CA GLU A 338 31.56 -47.42 -13.40
C GLU A 338 32.05 -48.44 -14.44
N ASP A 339 31.58 -48.38 -15.69
CA ASP A 339 32.05 -49.24 -16.79
C ASP A 339 33.53 -49.00 -17.13
N ALA A 340 34.00 -47.75 -17.05
CA ALA A 340 35.40 -47.40 -17.25
C ALA A 340 36.29 -47.89 -16.10
N ALA A 341 35.82 -47.78 -14.85
CA ALA A 341 36.49 -48.33 -13.68
C ALA A 341 36.54 -49.87 -13.74
N LYS A 342 35.43 -50.52 -14.12
CA LYS A 342 35.37 -51.96 -14.37
C LYS A 342 36.36 -52.40 -15.45
N ARG A 343 36.44 -51.66 -16.57
CA ARG A 343 37.46 -51.92 -17.61
C ARG A 343 38.88 -51.70 -17.12
N ALA A 344 39.13 -50.73 -16.26
CA ALA A 344 40.44 -50.50 -15.68
C ALA A 344 40.84 -51.64 -14.72
N GLU A 345 39.89 -52.14 -13.91
CA GLU A 345 40.06 -53.35 -13.11
C GLU A 345 40.30 -54.58 -13.99
N ASP A 346 39.50 -54.80 -15.03
CA ASP A 346 39.64 -55.94 -15.95
C ASP A 346 40.98 -55.89 -16.71
N ILE A 347 41.46 -54.70 -17.09
CA ILE A 347 42.79 -54.51 -17.71
C ILE A 347 43.91 -54.77 -16.68
N ALA A 348 43.74 -54.35 -15.43
CA ALA A 348 44.70 -54.64 -14.36
C ALA A 348 44.77 -56.14 -14.06
N ASP A 349 43.63 -56.84 -14.10
CA ASP A 349 43.54 -58.29 -13.89
C ASP A 349 44.19 -59.07 -15.06
N VAL A 350 44.00 -58.61 -16.30
CA VAL A 350 44.67 -59.14 -17.50
C VAL A 350 46.18 -58.83 -17.53
N ILE A 351 46.64 -57.81 -16.81
CA ILE A 351 48.07 -57.47 -16.61
C ILE A 351 48.67 -58.23 -15.40
N SER A 352 48.01 -59.27 -14.89
CA SER A 352 48.69 -60.30 -14.10
C SER A 352 49.77 -60.96 -14.97
N LEU A 353 51.00 -60.44 -14.91
CA LEU A 353 52.14 -60.89 -15.70
C LEU A 353 52.60 -62.26 -15.20
N GLU A 354 52.13 -63.32 -15.85
CA GLU A 354 52.56 -64.70 -15.61
C GLU A 354 53.99 -64.96 -16.17
N ASP A 355 54.71 -65.92 -15.59
CA ASP A 355 56.01 -66.39 -16.08
C ASP A 355 55.87 -66.98 -17.49
N ALA A 356 56.84 -66.71 -18.38
CA ALA A 356 56.78 -67.25 -19.75
C ALA A 356 56.96 -68.77 -19.76
N SER A 357 56.22 -69.46 -20.64
CA SER A 357 56.35 -70.89 -20.88
C SER A 357 56.62 -71.18 -22.35
N LEU A 358 56.86 -72.45 -22.71
CA LEU A 358 57.08 -72.86 -24.10
C LEU A 358 55.87 -72.66 -25.02
N THR A 359 54.69 -72.38 -24.46
CA THR A 359 53.43 -72.22 -25.21
C THR A 359 52.72 -70.89 -24.92
N LYS A 360 53.22 -70.06 -24.00
CA LYS A 360 52.58 -68.80 -23.59
C LYS A 360 53.63 -67.70 -23.35
N LYS A 361 53.43 -66.51 -23.93
CA LYS A 361 54.34 -65.36 -23.77
C LYS A 361 54.12 -64.71 -22.39
N GLY A 362 55.20 -64.52 -21.63
CA GLY A 362 55.21 -63.92 -20.28
C GLY A 362 56.54 -63.20 -19.97
N ILE A 363 56.80 -62.85 -18.71
CA ILE A 363 58.07 -62.21 -18.29
C ILE A 363 59.10 -63.31 -17.93
N VAL A 364 60.37 -63.15 -18.34
CA VAL A 364 61.46 -64.11 -18.08
C VAL A 364 62.58 -63.46 -17.30
N LYS A 365 63.01 -64.09 -16.20
CA LYS A 365 64.24 -63.71 -15.49
C LYS A 365 65.44 -64.43 -16.11
N LEU A 366 66.53 -63.69 -16.36
CA LEU A 366 67.73 -64.20 -17.03
C LEU A 366 68.82 -64.60 -16.02
N SER A 367 69.50 -65.71 -16.26
CA SER A 367 70.66 -66.18 -15.46
C SER A 367 71.93 -66.31 -16.30
N SER A 368 73.07 -65.90 -15.75
CA SER A 368 74.41 -66.06 -16.35
C SER A 368 75.25 -67.14 -15.69
N ALA A 369 74.69 -67.90 -14.73
CA ALA A 369 75.36 -69.04 -14.13
C ALA A 369 75.48 -70.20 -15.14
N THR A 370 76.64 -70.85 -15.20
CA THR A 370 76.95 -71.97 -16.12
C THR A 370 76.57 -73.32 -15.55
N ASP A 371 76.18 -73.35 -14.28
CA ASP A 371 75.81 -74.51 -13.46
C ASP A 371 74.40 -74.36 -12.86
N SER A 372 73.57 -73.48 -13.43
CA SER A 372 72.20 -73.25 -12.96
C SER A 372 71.34 -74.51 -13.12
N ASP A 373 70.77 -74.97 -12.02
CA ASP A 373 69.78 -76.04 -11.90
C ASP A 373 68.33 -75.53 -11.95
N SER A 374 68.14 -74.21 -12.03
CA SER A 374 66.83 -73.58 -12.14
C SER A 374 66.21 -73.69 -13.54
N GLU A 375 65.05 -74.33 -13.64
CA GLU A 375 64.22 -74.38 -14.86
C GLU A 375 63.34 -73.13 -15.07
N ALA A 376 63.25 -72.25 -14.06
CA ALA A 376 62.43 -71.03 -14.11
C ALA A 376 63.18 -69.78 -14.65
N LEU A 377 64.46 -69.91 -14.99
CA LEU A 377 65.31 -68.81 -15.46
C LEU A 377 65.89 -69.13 -16.83
N ALA A 378 65.86 -68.20 -17.79
CA ALA A 378 66.47 -68.44 -19.09
C ALA A 378 67.97 -68.13 -19.07
N ALA A 379 68.77 -69.04 -19.65
CA ALA A 379 70.22 -68.86 -19.77
C ALA A 379 70.56 -67.70 -20.72
N THR A 380 71.43 -66.80 -20.28
CA THR A 380 71.95 -65.71 -21.12
C THR A 380 72.88 -66.25 -22.21
N PRO A 381 73.02 -65.55 -23.37
CA PRO A 381 73.99 -65.93 -24.41
C PRO A 381 75.43 -66.11 -23.89
N LYS A 382 75.78 -65.44 -22.79
CA LYS A 382 77.07 -65.59 -22.09
C LYS A 382 77.22 -66.96 -21.41
N ALA A 383 76.20 -67.42 -20.68
CA ALA A 383 76.20 -68.74 -20.06
C ALA A 383 76.23 -69.85 -21.11
N VAL A 384 75.41 -69.73 -22.16
CA VAL A 384 75.38 -70.68 -23.29
C VAL A 384 76.72 -70.74 -24.01
N LYS A 385 77.37 -69.60 -24.30
CA LYS A 385 78.70 -69.56 -24.91
C LYS A 385 79.77 -70.23 -24.05
N THR A 386 79.68 -70.07 -22.73
CA THR A 386 80.65 -70.64 -21.79
C THR A 386 80.48 -72.16 -21.68
N VAL A 387 79.25 -72.66 -21.55
CA VAL A 387 78.94 -74.10 -21.59
C VAL A 387 79.33 -74.72 -22.94
N MET A 388 79.09 -74.03 -24.06
CA MET A 388 79.46 -74.55 -25.38
C MET A 388 80.99 -74.63 -25.58
N GLY A 389 81.75 -73.79 -24.89
CA GLY A 389 83.21 -73.89 -24.81
C GLY A 389 83.68 -75.12 -24.05
N GLU A 390 82.99 -75.51 -22.97
CA GLU A 390 83.31 -76.74 -22.21
C GLU A 390 82.89 -78.01 -22.96
N VAL A 391 81.72 -78.03 -23.60
CA VAL A 391 81.22 -79.19 -24.37
C VAL A 391 82.14 -79.52 -25.56
N GLN A 392 82.77 -78.51 -26.17
CA GLN A 392 83.75 -78.71 -27.25
C GLN A 392 85.05 -79.41 -26.80
N THR A 393 85.28 -79.60 -25.50
CA THR A 393 86.45 -80.34 -24.96
C THR A 393 86.17 -81.80 -24.60
N LYS A 394 84.93 -82.28 -24.76
CA LYS A 394 84.53 -83.66 -24.47
C LYS A 394 84.58 -84.53 -25.74
N ALA A 395 84.96 -85.81 -25.58
CA ALA A 395 84.98 -86.79 -26.68
C ALA A 395 83.55 -87.14 -27.15
N PRO A 396 83.34 -87.50 -28.44
CA PRO A 396 82.02 -87.86 -28.98
C PRO A 396 81.39 -89.05 -28.24
N LEU A 397 80.06 -89.01 -28.07
CA LEU A 397 79.30 -90.04 -27.35
C LEU A 397 79.28 -91.42 -28.07
N ASP A 398 79.50 -91.43 -29.38
CA ASP A 398 79.56 -92.67 -30.17
C ASP A 398 81.01 -93.02 -30.54
N SER A 399 81.49 -94.16 -30.02
CA SER A 399 82.80 -94.78 -30.30
C SER A 399 84.04 -93.93 -30.00
N PRO A 400 84.32 -93.59 -28.71
CA PRO A 400 85.56 -92.93 -28.33
C PRO A 400 86.76 -93.88 -28.53
N ALA A 401 87.84 -93.38 -29.12
CA ALA A 401 89.08 -94.14 -29.26
C ALA A 401 89.83 -94.19 -27.91
N PHE A 402 89.93 -95.39 -27.31
CA PHE A 402 90.65 -95.60 -26.05
C PHE A 402 92.15 -95.87 -26.31
N THR A 403 93.04 -95.06 -25.72
CA THR A 403 94.50 -95.34 -25.69
C THR A 403 94.98 -95.45 -24.23
N GLY A 404 95.94 -96.34 -23.95
CA GLY A 404 96.46 -96.64 -22.60
C GLY A 404 95.89 -97.90 -21.93
N THR A 405 95.91 -97.96 -20.60
CA THR A 405 95.33 -99.04 -19.77
C THR A 405 94.11 -98.53 -18.99
N PRO A 406 92.92 -98.42 -19.62
CA PRO A 406 91.71 -97.98 -18.94
C PRO A 406 91.20 -99.06 -17.97
N THR A 407 91.00 -98.70 -16.70
CA THR A 407 90.37 -99.55 -15.70
C THR A 407 88.85 -99.34 -15.71
N THR A 408 88.07 -100.37 -16.02
CA THR A 408 86.60 -100.31 -16.05
C THR A 408 85.97 -100.99 -14.83
N PRO A 409 84.92 -100.42 -14.22
CA PRO A 409 84.22 -101.04 -13.09
C PRO A 409 83.54 -102.36 -13.48
N THR A 410 83.53 -103.35 -12.57
CA THR A 410 82.75 -104.60 -12.74
C THR A 410 81.26 -104.27 -12.84
N PRO A 411 80.59 -104.61 -13.97
CA PRO A 411 79.17 -104.35 -14.10
C PRO A 411 78.35 -105.06 -13.02
N PRO A 412 77.25 -104.44 -12.53
CA PRO A 412 76.33 -105.09 -11.61
C PRO A 412 75.70 -106.33 -12.26
N ASP A 413 75.32 -107.31 -11.44
CA ASP A 413 74.92 -108.66 -11.87
C ASP A 413 73.65 -108.70 -12.77
N ASP A 414 72.95 -107.58 -12.95
CA ASP A 414 71.77 -107.39 -13.78
C ASP A 414 72.01 -106.54 -15.05
N ALA A 415 73.26 -106.26 -15.41
CA ALA A 415 73.59 -105.44 -16.57
C ALA A 415 73.15 -106.08 -17.91
N LYS A 416 72.29 -105.39 -18.67
CA LYS A 416 71.70 -105.83 -19.96
C LYS A 416 72.08 -104.96 -21.17
N GLY A 417 73.15 -104.16 -21.08
CA GLY A 417 73.53 -103.17 -22.09
C GLY A 417 74.81 -103.48 -22.86
N LEU A 418 75.28 -102.51 -23.65
CA LEU A 418 76.53 -102.55 -24.44
C LEU A 418 77.79 -102.32 -23.57
N GLN A 419 77.75 -102.64 -22.27
CA GLN A 419 78.89 -102.43 -21.37
C GLN A 419 80.04 -103.40 -21.68
N THR A 420 81.29 -102.96 -21.48
CA THR A 420 82.48 -103.82 -21.64
C THR A 420 82.54 -104.86 -20.51
N ALA A 421 82.26 -106.12 -20.82
CA ALA A 421 82.30 -107.22 -19.84
C ALA A 421 83.74 -107.48 -19.37
N ASN A 422 83.95 -107.47 -18.05
CA ASN A 422 85.23 -107.87 -17.44
C ASN A 422 85.17 -109.34 -16.95
N ALA A 423 86.33 -109.93 -16.66
CA ALA A 423 86.43 -111.36 -16.34
C ALA A 423 85.68 -111.80 -15.06
N GLU A 424 85.31 -110.86 -14.19
CA GLU A 424 84.58 -111.12 -12.95
C GLU A 424 83.07 -111.26 -13.20
N PHE A 425 82.49 -110.41 -14.06
CA PHE A 425 81.08 -110.41 -14.44
C PHE A 425 80.62 -111.71 -15.11
N VAL A 426 81.44 -112.29 -16.00
CA VAL A 426 81.09 -113.52 -16.76
C VAL A 426 80.97 -114.76 -15.86
N ARG A 427 81.72 -114.83 -14.74
CA ARG A 427 81.64 -115.97 -13.81
C ARG A 427 80.36 -115.97 -12.96
N LYS A 428 79.80 -114.79 -12.65
CA LYS A 428 78.61 -114.67 -11.79
C LYS A 428 77.30 -114.99 -12.50
N LEU A 429 77.13 -114.56 -13.76
CA LEU A 429 75.88 -114.75 -14.51
C LEU A 429 75.55 -116.22 -14.82
N ILE A 430 76.56 -117.09 -14.92
CA ILE A 430 76.36 -118.53 -15.13
C ILE A 430 75.77 -119.22 -13.87
N ALA A 431 75.98 -118.66 -12.68
CA ALA A 431 75.48 -119.25 -11.42
C ALA A 431 74.01 -118.87 -11.11
N ALA A 432 73.51 -117.73 -11.59
CA ALA A 432 72.18 -117.21 -11.24
C ALA A 432 71.03 -117.67 -12.17
N LEU A 433 71.33 -118.07 -13.41
CA LEU A 433 70.35 -118.50 -14.42
C LEU A 433 69.59 -119.80 -14.06
N VAL A 434 70.06 -120.55 -13.06
CA VAL A 434 69.53 -121.88 -12.70
C VAL A 434 68.44 -121.83 -11.60
N GLY A 435 68.08 -120.65 -11.07
CA GLY A 435 67.33 -120.50 -9.81
C GLY A 435 65.83 -120.11 -9.81
N SER A 436 65.15 -119.95 -10.96
CA SER A 436 63.67 -120.00 -11.09
C SER A 436 62.75 -118.99 -10.33
N VAL A 437 62.15 -118.09 -11.14
CA VAL A 437 60.85 -117.35 -11.14
C VAL A 437 59.58 -118.05 -10.54
N PRO A 438 58.33 -117.47 -10.47
CA PRO A 438 57.81 -116.06 -10.55
C PRO A 438 56.50 -115.71 -9.73
N GLU A 439 55.98 -114.47 -9.95
CA GLU A 439 54.56 -114.06 -10.21
C GLU A 439 53.56 -113.71 -9.07
N SER A 440 53.33 -112.40 -8.82
CA SER A 440 51.99 -111.76 -8.89
C SER A 440 51.99 -110.23 -8.63
N LEU A 441 51.53 -109.50 -9.65
CA LEU A 441 50.91 -108.16 -9.73
C LEU A 441 50.93 -107.20 -8.51
N ASP A 442 51.61 -106.06 -8.71
CA ASP A 442 51.89 -104.97 -7.77
C ASP A 442 51.16 -103.64 -8.11
N THR A 443 49.92 -103.67 -8.61
CA THR A 443 49.22 -102.43 -9.06
C THR A 443 47.99 -102.04 -8.24
N LEU A 444 47.44 -102.94 -7.42
CA LEU A 444 46.32 -102.62 -6.50
C LEU A 444 46.80 -102.15 -5.12
N GLN A 445 48.03 -102.51 -4.72
CA GLN A 445 48.64 -102.10 -3.45
C GLN A 445 49.14 -100.65 -3.52
N GLU A 446 49.76 -100.25 -4.65
CA GLU A 446 50.22 -98.87 -4.87
C GLU A 446 49.06 -97.84 -4.86
N LEU A 447 47.86 -98.22 -5.32
CA LEU A 447 46.68 -97.34 -5.30
C LEU A 447 46.07 -97.20 -3.88
N ALA A 448 46.14 -98.26 -3.07
CA ALA A 448 45.64 -98.27 -1.69
C ALA A 448 46.54 -97.45 -0.76
N ASP A 449 47.86 -97.48 -0.97
CA ASP A 449 48.82 -96.74 -0.15
C ASP A 449 48.88 -95.23 -0.53
N ALA A 450 48.64 -94.87 -1.81
CA ALA A 450 48.58 -93.47 -2.24
C ALA A 450 47.35 -92.70 -1.71
N LEU A 451 46.27 -93.40 -1.34
CA LEU A 451 45.06 -92.83 -0.74
C LEU A 451 45.01 -92.94 0.79
N GLY A 452 46.07 -93.49 1.41
CA GLY A 452 46.24 -93.53 2.86
C GLY A 452 45.29 -94.45 3.62
N ASN A 453 44.68 -95.44 2.95
CA ASN A 453 43.75 -96.40 3.56
C ASN A 453 42.63 -95.76 4.43
N ASP A 454 42.02 -94.67 3.97
CA ASP A 454 40.92 -94.01 4.69
C ASP A 454 39.54 -94.60 4.32
N PRO A 455 38.88 -95.38 5.21
CA PRO A 455 37.56 -95.96 4.94
C PRO A 455 36.42 -94.93 4.88
N ASN A 456 36.67 -93.67 5.24
CA ASN A 456 35.69 -92.58 5.20
C ASN A 456 36.12 -91.46 4.23
N PHE A 457 36.86 -91.79 3.17
CA PHE A 457 37.45 -90.83 2.21
C PHE A 457 36.48 -89.72 1.75
N ALA A 458 35.22 -90.07 1.46
CA ALA A 458 34.20 -89.07 1.08
C ALA A 458 33.92 -88.05 2.20
N THR A 459 33.89 -88.48 3.46
CA THR A 459 33.71 -87.62 4.64
C THR A 459 34.96 -86.78 4.92
N THR A 460 36.15 -87.35 4.72
CA THR A 460 37.43 -86.63 4.89
C THR A 460 37.62 -85.54 3.85
N VAL A 461 37.24 -85.78 2.59
CA VAL A 461 37.24 -84.77 1.53
C VAL A 461 36.14 -83.71 1.78
N LEU A 462 34.94 -84.12 2.25
CA LEU A 462 33.89 -83.17 2.63
C LEU A 462 34.33 -82.23 3.76
N ASN A 463 35.05 -82.76 4.76
CA ASN A 463 35.55 -81.96 5.89
C ASN A 463 36.74 -81.06 5.50
N LYS A 464 37.59 -81.48 4.56
CA LYS A 464 38.67 -80.63 4.01
C LYS A 464 38.13 -79.53 3.09
N LEU A 465 37.00 -79.74 2.43
CA LEU A 465 36.33 -78.73 1.59
C LEU A 465 35.46 -77.78 2.42
N ALA A 466 34.86 -78.27 3.52
CA ALA A 466 34.11 -77.45 4.48
C ALA A 466 34.98 -76.41 5.23
N GLY A 467 36.32 -76.57 5.22
CA GLY A 467 37.27 -75.63 5.83
C GLY A 467 37.88 -74.60 4.87
N LYS A 468 37.51 -74.57 3.58
CA LYS A 468 38.03 -73.59 2.61
C LYS A 468 36.97 -72.55 2.23
N GLN A 469 36.71 -71.67 3.18
CA GLN A 469 36.27 -70.30 2.88
C GLN A 469 37.45 -69.39 2.52
N PRO A 470 37.25 -68.30 1.77
CA PRO A 470 38.32 -67.39 1.40
C PRO A 470 38.93 -66.72 2.63
N LEU A 471 40.27 -66.61 2.67
CA LEU A 471 41.06 -65.87 3.66
C LEU A 471 40.87 -64.34 3.54
N ASP A 472 39.65 -63.90 3.29
CA ASP A 472 39.24 -62.52 3.40
C ASP A 472 38.48 -62.38 4.73
N GLU A 473 39.01 -61.58 5.64
CA GLU A 473 38.44 -61.39 6.99
C GLU A 473 36.99 -60.89 6.91
N THR A 474 36.67 -60.10 5.87
CA THR A 474 35.32 -59.57 5.65
C THR A 474 34.37 -60.68 5.20
N LEU A 475 34.75 -61.49 4.22
CA LEU A 475 33.92 -62.58 3.69
C LEU A 475 33.75 -63.74 4.69
N THR A 476 34.75 -63.99 5.53
CA THR A 476 34.68 -64.94 6.66
C THR A 476 33.72 -64.44 7.74
N ALA A 477 33.69 -63.13 8.01
CA ALA A 477 32.73 -62.55 8.94
C ALA A 477 31.30 -62.52 8.36
N LEU A 478 31.13 -62.36 7.05
CA LEU A 478 29.81 -62.27 6.39
C LEU A 478 29.13 -63.64 6.14
N SER A 479 29.89 -64.68 5.86
CA SER A 479 29.37 -66.03 5.63
C SER A 479 28.74 -66.64 6.88
N GLY A 480 27.52 -67.15 6.78
CA GLY A 480 26.83 -67.80 7.89
C GLY A 480 26.11 -66.85 8.84
N LYS A 481 26.20 -65.53 8.65
CA LYS A 481 25.31 -64.57 9.31
C LYS A 481 23.92 -64.66 8.68
N SER A 482 22.88 -64.70 9.50
CA SER A 482 21.50 -64.47 9.07
C SER A 482 21.32 -63.03 8.58
N VAL A 483 20.18 -62.71 7.96
CA VAL A 483 19.84 -61.32 7.60
C VAL A 483 20.02 -60.39 8.81
N ASP A 484 19.62 -60.82 10.01
CA ASP A 484 19.83 -60.05 11.25
C ASP A 484 21.30 -59.87 11.62
N GLY A 485 22.12 -60.92 11.50
CA GLY A 485 23.55 -60.84 11.75
C GLY A 485 24.28 -59.93 10.75
N LEU A 486 23.79 -59.86 9.51
CA LEU A 486 24.30 -58.98 8.47
C LEU A 486 24.04 -57.51 8.83
N ILE A 487 22.80 -57.18 9.23
CA ILE A 487 22.36 -55.83 9.61
C ILE A 487 23.16 -55.31 10.82
N GLU A 488 23.54 -56.20 11.75
CA GLU A 488 24.41 -55.87 12.88
C GLU A 488 25.86 -55.65 12.45
N TYR A 489 26.40 -56.49 11.57
CA TYR A 489 27.80 -56.41 11.11
C TYR A 489 28.11 -55.10 10.35
N VAL A 490 27.19 -54.63 9.50
CA VAL A 490 27.34 -53.36 8.77
C VAL A 490 26.87 -52.14 9.57
N GLY A 491 26.51 -52.30 10.85
CA GLY A 491 26.04 -51.21 11.71
C GLY A 491 24.71 -50.59 11.30
N LEU A 492 23.94 -51.25 10.41
CA LEU A 492 22.64 -50.74 9.95
C LEU A 492 21.62 -50.71 11.09
N ARG A 493 21.68 -51.65 12.04
CA ARG A 493 20.77 -51.65 13.21
C ARG A 493 21.02 -50.44 14.12
N GLU A 494 22.29 -50.14 14.39
CA GLU A 494 22.72 -48.95 15.13
C GLU A 494 22.34 -47.67 14.38
N THR A 495 22.53 -47.64 13.05
CA THR A 495 22.17 -46.51 12.20
C THR A 495 20.66 -46.28 12.15
N ILE A 496 19.85 -47.34 12.03
CA ILE A 496 18.38 -47.28 12.10
C ILE A 496 17.93 -46.82 13.49
N ASN A 497 18.53 -47.32 14.57
CA ASN A 497 18.20 -46.90 15.93
C ASN A 497 18.54 -45.42 16.17
N ARG A 498 19.69 -44.94 15.67
CA ARG A 498 20.07 -43.53 15.74
C ARG A 498 19.20 -42.64 14.86
N ALA A 499 18.81 -43.10 13.67
CA ALA A 499 17.91 -42.39 12.78
C ALA A 499 16.47 -42.32 13.35
N ALA A 500 15.99 -43.38 13.99
CA ALA A 500 14.71 -43.41 14.70
C ALA A 500 14.71 -42.49 15.94
N GLY A 501 15.88 -42.17 16.51
CA GLY A 501 16.02 -41.22 17.62
C GLY A 501 16.26 -39.76 17.21
N ALA A 502 16.54 -39.49 15.93
CA ALA A 502 16.92 -38.15 15.47
C ALA A 502 15.75 -37.21 15.21
N MET A 503 14.53 -37.74 14.99
CA MET A 503 13.25 -36.99 15.05
C MET A 503 12.10 -38.00 15.19
N GLN A 504 11.64 -38.24 16.42
CA GLN A 504 10.47 -39.08 16.67
C GLN A 504 9.18 -38.29 16.38
N LYS A 505 8.88 -38.10 15.09
CA LYS A 505 7.73 -37.32 14.60
C LYS A 505 6.40 -37.85 15.15
N ASP A 506 6.32 -39.14 15.44
CA ASP A 506 5.18 -39.83 16.04
C ASP A 506 4.99 -39.53 17.54
N GLN A 507 5.98 -38.94 18.21
CA GLN A 507 5.93 -38.60 19.63
C GLN A 507 5.70 -37.10 19.92
N ASN A 508 5.39 -36.28 18.90
CA ASN A 508 5.05 -34.86 19.04
C ASN A 508 6.06 -34.06 19.91
N GLY A 509 7.36 -34.33 19.77
CA GLY A 509 8.42 -33.63 20.51
C GLY A 509 8.71 -34.18 21.91
N SER A 510 8.26 -35.39 22.26
CA SER A 510 8.60 -36.03 23.55
C SER A 510 10.11 -36.28 23.69
N ASP A 511 10.79 -36.50 22.58
CA ASP A 511 12.24 -36.66 22.43
C ASP A 511 13.04 -35.38 22.71
N ILE A 512 12.39 -34.21 22.70
CA ILE A 512 13.02 -32.93 23.03
C ILE A 512 13.24 -32.87 24.55
N PRO A 513 14.51 -32.95 25.03
CA PRO A 513 14.81 -33.05 26.46
C PRO A 513 14.46 -31.77 27.22
N ASP A 514 14.59 -30.62 26.55
CA ASP A 514 14.24 -29.30 27.06
C ASP A 514 13.43 -28.56 26.00
N LYS A 515 12.10 -28.71 26.08
CA LYS A 515 11.14 -28.10 25.15
C LYS A 515 11.17 -26.57 25.24
N ASP A 516 11.47 -26.03 26.42
CA ASP A 516 11.50 -24.59 26.68
C ASP A 516 12.71 -23.95 26.00
N LEU A 517 13.90 -24.54 26.19
CA LEU A 517 15.12 -24.15 25.48
C LEU A 517 15.01 -24.35 23.98
N PHE A 518 14.35 -25.43 23.53
CA PHE A 518 14.10 -25.67 22.12
C PHE A 518 13.26 -24.56 21.49
N VAL A 519 12.08 -24.25 22.06
CA VAL A 519 11.20 -23.15 21.62
C VAL A 519 11.95 -21.83 21.57
N ARG A 520 12.78 -21.53 22.58
CA ARG A 520 13.64 -20.34 22.62
C ARG A 520 14.65 -20.31 21.46
N ARG A 521 15.34 -21.42 21.19
CA ARG A 521 16.40 -21.49 20.16
C ARG A 521 15.87 -21.37 18.74
N ILE A 522 14.70 -21.94 18.46
CA ILE A 522 14.09 -21.86 17.12
C ILE A 522 13.32 -20.54 16.89
N GLY A 523 13.23 -19.69 17.91
CA GLY A 523 12.50 -18.42 17.82
C GLY A 523 10.98 -18.56 17.75
N ALA A 524 10.43 -19.72 18.13
CA ALA A 524 8.99 -19.95 18.14
C ALA A 524 8.32 -19.25 19.34
N THR A 525 7.05 -18.90 19.19
CA THR A 525 6.26 -18.33 20.28
C THR A 525 6.11 -19.34 21.41
N ARG A 526 6.45 -18.95 22.63
CA ARG A 526 6.11 -19.73 23.81
C ARG A 526 4.69 -19.38 24.28
N ALA A 527 3.74 -20.27 24.00
CA ALA A 527 2.42 -20.23 24.62
C ALA A 527 2.52 -20.74 26.07
N PHE A 528 2.56 -19.83 27.04
CA PHE A 528 2.78 -20.14 28.44
C PHE A 528 1.61 -20.89 29.07
N ASP A 529 0.40 -20.33 28.94
CA ASP A 529 -0.84 -20.91 29.48
C ASP A 529 -2.05 -20.22 28.81
N GLY A 530 -3.14 -20.96 28.63
CA GLY A 530 -4.41 -20.47 28.05
C GLY A 530 -5.41 -19.88 29.06
N ALA A 531 -5.14 -19.97 30.36
CA ALA A 531 -5.97 -19.49 31.46
C ALA A 531 -5.15 -19.19 32.74
N VAL A 532 -4.10 -18.37 32.63
CA VAL A 532 -3.24 -18.01 33.76
C VAL A 532 -3.95 -17.12 34.80
N THR A 533 -3.60 -17.28 36.07
CA THR A 533 -4.00 -16.37 37.16
C THR A 533 -2.96 -15.25 37.27
N ILE A 534 -3.38 -14.01 37.02
CA ILE A 534 -2.47 -12.86 36.93
C ILE A 534 -2.63 -11.99 38.18
N GLY A 535 -1.95 -12.38 39.26
CA GLY A 535 -1.84 -11.59 40.49
C GLY A 535 -2.94 -11.79 41.54
N GLY A 536 -4.07 -12.44 41.23
CA GLY A 536 -4.90 -13.13 42.25
C GLY A 536 -5.57 -12.33 43.37
N ASP A 537 -5.73 -11.00 43.25
CA ASP A 537 -6.42 -10.15 44.24
C ASP A 537 -6.91 -8.82 43.60
N ASP A 538 -7.71 -8.03 44.32
CA ASP A 538 -8.39 -6.83 43.79
C ASP A 538 -7.48 -5.59 43.59
N ASN A 539 -6.23 -5.60 44.07
CA ASN A 539 -5.35 -4.43 43.96
C ASN A 539 -4.83 -4.26 42.52
N PRO A 540 -4.92 -3.05 41.93
CA PRO A 540 -4.38 -2.81 40.59
C PRO A 540 -2.85 -2.92 40.57
N TRP A 541 -2.29 -3.12 39.38
CA TRP A 541 -0.86 -3.05 39.14
C TRP A 541 -0.49 -1.76 38.40
N THR A 542 0.71 -1.27 38.72
CA THR A 542 1.45 -0.38 37.84
C THR A 542 2.05 -1.15 36.66
N THR A 543 2.44 -0.44 35.62
CA THR A 543 3.11 -1.01 34.45
C THR A 543 4.42 -1.69 34.86
N ALA A 544 5.13 -1.14 35.83
CA ALA A 544 6.38 -1.71 36.35
C ALA A 544 6.15 -3.05 37.09
N GLU A 545 5.08 -3.16 37.87
CA GLU A 545 4.71 -4.41 38.56
C GLU A 545 4.26 -5.48 37.56
N PHE A 546 3.49 -5.09 36.55
CA PHE A 546 3.11 -6.01 35.48
C PHE A 546 4.32 -6.55 34.70
N ILE A 547 5.27 -5.69 34.35
CA ILE A 547 6.52 -6.09 33.70
C ILE A 547 7.35 -7.02 34.61
N SER A 548 7.40 -6.74 35.91
CA SER A 548 8.09 -7.60 36.88
C SER A 548 7.43 -8.98 36.98
N TRP A 549 6.10 -9.04 36.93
CA TRP A 549 5.37 -10.30 36.85
C TRP A 549 5.70 -11.08 35.56
N LEU A 550 5.70 -10.42 34.40
CA LEU A 550 6.10 -11.04 33.13
C LEU A 550 7.53 -11.60 33.18
N GLU A 551 8.45 -10.88 33.81
CA GLU A 551 9.82 -11.37 34.03
C GLU A 551 9.85 -12.61 34.90
N SER A 552 9.05 -12.65 35.98
CA SER A 552 8.94 -13.84 36.86
C SER A 552 8.39 -15.06 36.12
N CYS A 553 7.56 -14.86 35.08
CA CYS A 553 7.07 -15.93 34.20
C CYS A 553 8.07 -16.33 33.11
N GLY A 554 9.25 -15.71 33.07
CA GLY A 554 10.27 -15.94 32.06
C GLY A 554 9.94 -15.35 30.68
N ALA A 555 9.00 -14.40 30.58
CA ALA A 555 8.55 -13.88 29.28
C ALA A 555 9.69 -13.30 28.44
N PHE A 556 10.63 -12.59 29.08
CA PHE A 556 11.78 -11.96 28.42
C PHE A 556 12.93 -12.93 28.09
N ASN A 557 12.79 -14.22 28.44
CA ASN A 557 13.73 -15.25 28.02
C ASN A 557 13.43 -15.78 26.61
N HIS A 558 12.27 -15.44 26.03
CA HIS A 558 11.89 -15.87 24.68
C HIS A 558 11.80 -14.66 23.76
N PRO A 559 12.15 -14.80 22.46
CA PRO A 559 11.98 -13.72 21.50
C PRO A 559 10.51 -13.36 21.30
N TYR A 560 9.61 -14.34 21.47
CA TYR A 560 8.18 -14.15 21.52
C TYR A 560 7.56 -15.08 22.58
N TRP A 561 6.84 -14.51 23.53
CA TRP A 561 6.10 -15.19 24.59
C TRP A 561 4.64 -14.71 24.59
N MET A 562 3.70 -15.60 24.91
CA MET A 562 2.31 -15.20 25.09
C MET A 562 1.61 -15.97 26.20
N CYS A 563 0.55 -15.39 26.75
CA CYS A 563 -0.39 -16.09 27.60
C CYS A 563 -1.81 -15.51 27.45
N ARG A 564 -2.79 -16.21 28.02
CA ARG A 564 -4.13 -15.67 28.18
C ARG A 564 -4.55 -15.73 29.64
N GLY A 565 -4.99 -14.60 30.18
CA GLY A 565 -5.56 -14.52 31.52
C GLY A 565 -6.82 -15.36 31.65
N SER A 566 -7.02 -15.99 32.81
CA SER A 566 -8.27 -16.69 33.13
C SER A 566 -9.47 -15.72 33.12
N TRP A 567 -10.68 -16.24 32.97
CA TRP A 567 -11.88 -15.40 32.90
C TRP A 567 -12.31 -14.81 34.26
N SER A 568 -11.71 -15.25 35.37
CA SER A 568 -12.05 -14.79 36.71
C SER A 568 -11.50 -13.39 36.97
N TYR A 569 -12.39 -12.41 37.13
CA TYR A 569 -11.98 -11.04 37.44
C TYR A 569 -11.22 -10.94 38.77
N ALA A 570 -11.60 -11.72 39.78
CA ALA A 570 -10.92 -11.75 41.08
C ALA A 570 -9.50 -12.36 41.01
N HIS A 571 -9.19 -13.11 39.95
CA HIS A 571 -7.91 -13.78 39.79
C HIS A 571 -6.91 -12.98 38.95
N ASN A 572 -7.34 -11.88 38.33
CA ASN A 572 -6.52 -11.13 37.39
C ASN A 572 -6.51 -9.64 37.71
N LYS A 573 -5.33 -9.02 37.68
CA LYS A 573 -5.17 -7.59 37.96
C LYS A 573 -5.68 -6.70 36.82
N ILE A 574 -5.78 -5.41 37.15
CA ILE A 574 -6.00 -4.32 36.22
C ILE A 574 -4.77 -3.40 36.26
N ILE A 575 -4.26 -2.98 35.10
CA ILE A 575 -3.16 -2.01 34.99
C ILE A 575 -3.75 -0.61 34.85
N THR A 576 -3.36 0.34 35.70
CA THR A 576 -4.06 1.64 35.80
C THR A 576 -3.22 2.88 35.49
N ASP A 577 -1.90 2.75 35.37
CA ASP A 577 -0.97 3.87 35.12
C ASP A 577 -0.61 4.07 33.64
N THR A 578 -1.44 3.53 32.73
CA THR A 578 -1.11 3.45 31.30
C THR A 578 -1.21 4.78 30.57
N GLY A 579 -1.98 5.74 31.10
CA GLY A 579 -2.27 7.02 30.43
C GLY A 579 -3.18 6.93 29.20
N CYS A 580 -3.55 5.73 28.76
CA CYS A 580 -4.45 5.51 27.60
C CYS A 580 -5.63 4.58 27.93
N GLY A 581 -5.93 4.39 29.22
CA GLY A 581 -7.06 3.63 29.73
C GLY A 581 -6.64 2.36 30.50
N ASN A 582 -7.44 1.97 31.48
CA ASN A 582 -7.12 0.82 32.33
C ASN A 582 -7.15 -0.49 31.54
N ILE A 583 -6.17 -1.37 31.76
CA ILE A 583 -6.07 -2.67 31.07
C ILE A 583 -6.53 -3.77 32.03
N CYS A 584 -7.69 -4.36 31.78
CA CYS A 584 -8.14 -5.53 32.53
C CYS A 584 -7.49 -6.80 31.96
N LEU A 585 -6.79 -7.56 32.80
CA LEU A 585 -6.05 -8.76 32.36
C LEU A 585 -6.90 -10.04 32.39
N ALA A 586 -8.09 -9.99 32.99
CA ALA A 586 -9.03 -11.12 32.97
C ALA A 586 -9.45 -11.42 31.52
N GLY A 587 -9.22 -12.64 31.07
CA GLY A 587 -9.54 -13.07 29.71
C GLY A 587 -8.71 -12.44 28.60
N ALA A 588 -7.79 -11.53 28.94
CA ALA A 588 -6.97 -10.81 27.99
C ALA A 588 -5.88 -11.70 27.41
N VAL A 589 -5.56 -11.48 26.14
CA VAL A 589 -4.39 -12.09 25.50
C VAL A 589 -3.22 -11.14 25.67
N ILE A 590 -2.11 -11.66 26.20
CA ILE A 590 -0.89 -10.90 26.45
C ILE A 590 0.21 -11.50 25.56
N GLU A 591 0.81 -10.66 24.73
CA GLU A 591 1.91 -11.00 23.85
C GLU A 591 3.12 -10.15 24.22
N VAL A 592 4.27 -10.78 24.43
CA VAL A 592 5.54 -10.12 24.77
C VAL A 592 6.56 -10.47 23.70
N MET A 593 7.04 -9.46 23.00
CA MET A 593 8.04 -9.57 21.94
C MET A 593 9.31 -8.83 22.37
N GLY A 594 10.47 -9.47 22.21
CA GLY A 594 11.77 -8.91 22.58
C GLY A 594 12.23 -9.25 24.00
N VAL A 595 13.22 -8.50 24.49
CA VAL A 595 13.94 -8.75 25.75
C VAL A 595 13.68 -7.64 26.76
N ARG A 596 14.09 -7.81 28.02
CA ARG A 596 13.79 -6.83 29.08
C ARG A 596 14.30 -5.40 28.80
N GLY A 597 15.41 -5.26 28.08
CA GLY A 597 15.94 -3.95 27.68
C GLY A 597 15.29 -3.34 26.43
N ALA A 598 14.56 -4.13 25.64
CA ALA A 598 13.91 -3.73 24.40
C ALA A 598 12.71 -4.64 24.13
N MET A 599 11.51 -4.18 24.51
CA MET A 599 10.28 -4.97 24.53
C MET A 599 9.12 -4.25 23.83
N THR A 600 8.25 -5.06 23.24
CA THR A 600 6.89 -4.67 22.88
C THR A 600 5.94 -5.61 23.60
N ILE A 601 5.02 -5.06 24.40
CA ILE A 601 3.97 -5.83 25.07
C ILE A 601 2.64 -5.42 24.46
N ARG A 602 1.92 -6.38 23.89
CA ARG A 602 0.56 -6.16 23.38
C ARG A 602 -0.43 -6.88 24.28
N VAL A 603 -1.47 -6.17 24.69
CA VAL A 603 -2.57 -6.72 25.49
C VAL A 603 -3.87 -6.48 24.73
N THR A 604 -4.55 -7.56 24.37
CA THR A 604 -5.87 -7.51 23.76
C THR A 604 -6.92 -7.84 24.81
N THR A 605 -7.75 -6.86 25.17
CA THR A 605 -8.80 -7.04 26.16
C THR A 605 -10.03 -7.70 25.55
N PRO A 606 -10.79 -8.49 26.34
CA PRO A 606 -12.04 -9.09 25.88
C PRO A 606 -13.13 -8.07 25.59
N THR A 607 -14.23 -8.53 24.99
CA THR A 607 -15.41 -7.70 24.66
C THR A 607 -16.16 -7.15 25.87
N THR A 608 -15.82 -7.62 27.08
CA THR A 608 -16.38 -7.17 28.36
C THR A 608 -15.30 -7.12 29.42
N THR A 609 -15.35 -6.14 30.30
CA THR A 609 -14.36 -5.93 31.37
C THR A 609 -15.05 -5.54 32.68
N SER A 610 -14.32 -5.56 33.79
CA SER A 610 -14.76 -5.06 35.10
C SER A 610 -13.70 -4.10 35.67
N GLY A 611 -13.99 -3.45 36.80
CA GLY A 611 -13.04 -2.57 37.51
C GLY A 611 -12.55 -1.36 36.70
N GLY A 612 -13.35 -0.89 35.74
CA GLY A 612 -13.03 0.27 34.89
C GLY A 612 -12.05 -0.01 33.75
N GLY A 613 -11.73 -1.28 33.45
CA GLY A 613 -10.93 -1.65 32.28
C GLY A 613 -11.62 -1.33 30.95
N VAL A 614 -10.87 -1.01 29.90
CA VAL A 614 -11.42 -0.76 28.55
C VAL A 614 -11.62 -2.08 27.82
N ALA A 615 -12.86 -2.38 27.44
CA ALA A 615 -13.23 -3.57 26.65
C ALA A 615 -12.94 -3.38 25.15
N SER A 616 -12.82 -4.50 24.41
CA SER A 616 -12.64 -4.51 22.96
C SER A 616 -11.48 -3.63 22.47
N ALA A 617 -10.39 -3.59 23.23
CA ALA A 617 -9.26 -2.70 22.99
C ALA A 617 -7.95 -3.49 22.85
N GLN A 618 -7.05 -2.94 22.04
CA GLN A 618 -5.67 -3.37 21.98
C GLN A 618 -4.80 -2.28 22.59
N PHE A 619 -3.96 -2.69 23.54
CA PHE A 619 -2.98 -1.86 24.19
C PHE A 619 -1.58 -2.32 23.80
N THR A 620 -0.72 -1.40 23.37
CA THR A 620 0.67 -1.70 23.01
C THR A 620 1.61 -0.85 23.84
N TYR A 621 2.41 -1.49 24.69
CA TYR A 621 3.54 -0.89 25.39
C TYR A 621 4.81 -1.10 24.57
N ILE A 622 5.57 -0.04 24.36
CA ILE A 622 6.86 -0.10 23.66
C ILE A 622 7.92 0.50 24.56
N ASN A 623 9.04 -0.22 24.72
CA ASN A 623 10.26 0.27 25.35
C ASN A 623 11.46 -0.21 24.53
N ASN A 624 12.28 0.73 24.02
CA ASN A 624 13.46 0.44 23.20
C ASN A 624 14.80 0.68 23.93
N GLY A 625 14.79 0.77 25.25
CA GLY A 625 15.98 0.96 26.08
C GLY A 625 16.27 2.44 26.39
N ASP A 626 17.45 2.69 26.97
CA ASP A 626 17.84 4.00 27.50
C ASP A 626 17.78 5.11 26.43
N GLY A 627 17.11 6.22 26.76
CA GLY A 627 16.96 7.37 25.86
C GLY A 627 15.68 7.37 25.00
N TYR A 628 14.89 6.29 25.04
CA TYR A 628 13.55 6.25 24.44
C TYR A 628 12.48 6.53 25.50
N SER A 629 11.34 7.13 25.12
CA SER A 629 10.20 7.38 26.03
C SER A 629 9.27 6.16 26.03
N PRO A 630 9.41 5.21 26.99
CA PRO A 630 8.52 4.06 27.03
C PRO A 630 7.10 4.49 27.37
N GLY A 631 6.11 3.78 26.84
CA GLY A 631 4.72 4.11 27.11
C GLY A 631 3.72 3.21 26.42
N TRP A 632 2.50 3.22 26.96
CA TRP A 632 1.36 2.53 26.40
C TRP A 632 0.66 3.36 25.33
N ARG A 633 0.11 2.67 24.33
CA ARG A 633 -0.77 3.21 23.29
C ARG A 633 -2.03 2.35 23.24
N ARG A 634 -3.17 2.97 22.99
CA ARG A 634 -4.45 2.28 22.77
C ARG A 634 -4.87 2.49 21.33
N ASP A 635 -5.15 1.41 20.61
CA ASP A 635 -5.66 1.49 19.26
C ASP A 635 -7.16 1.83 19.27
N PHE A 636 -7.56 2.73 18.35
CA PHE A 636 -8.95 3.11 18.15
C PHE A 636 -9.57 2.32 17.00
N ASN A 637 -10.86 2.02 17.11
CA ASN A 637 -11.62 1.30 16.11
C ASN A 637 -13.08 1.77 16.07
N THR A 638 -13.93 1.13 15.28
CA THR A 638 -15.33 1.52 15.11
C THR A 638 -16.16 1.43 16.39
N VAL A 639 -15.77 0.57 17.33
CA VAL A 639 -16.40 0.40 18.66
C VAL A 639 -15.74 1.32 19.69
N ASN A 640 -14.40 1.33 19.74
CA ASN A 640 -13.60 2.19 20.62
C ASN A 640 -13.15 3.44 19.84
N LYS A 641 -14.04 4.42 19.69
CA LYS A 641 -13.73 5.70 19.04
C LYS A 641 -13.02 6.63 20.02
N PRO A 642 -12.11 7.49 19.56
CA PRO A 642 -11.59 8.54 20.41
C PRO A 642 -12.70 9.53 20.74
N ALA A 643 -12.68 10.06 21.96
CA ALA A 643 -13.58 11.14 22.34
C ALA A 643 -13.19 12.46 21.64
N ALA A 644 -14.14 13.38 21.49
CA ALA A 644 -13.93 14.61 20.75
C ALA A 644 -12.81 15.49 21.36
N ASP A 645 -12.70 15.48 22.69
CA ASP A 645 -11.64 16.12 23.45
C ASP A 645 -10.27 15.46 23.24
N GLU A 646 -10.21 14.13 23.11
CA GLU A 646 -8.97 13.40 22.78
C GLU A 646 -8.40 13.78 21.39
N MET A 647 -9.26 14.23 20.46
CA MET A 647 -8.86 14.57 19.07
C MET A 647 -8.90 16.08 18.78
N GLY A 648 -9.20 16.93 19.77
CA GLY A 648 -9.37 18.37 19.56
C GLY A 648 -10.54 18.73 18.62
N ALA A 649 -11.52 17.83 18.46
CA ALA A 649 -12.70 18.02 17.63
C ALA A 649 -13.85 18.66 18.44
N LEU A 650 -14.73 19.39 17.76
CA LEU A 650 -15.97 19.86 18.38
C LEU A 650 -17.00 18.72 18.40
N SER A 651 -17.72 18.56 19.51
CA SER A 651 -18.76 17.54 19.63
C SER A 651 -19.95 17.82 18.69
N VAL A 652 -20.56 16.76 18.17
CA VAL A 652 -21.82 16.84 17.39
C VAL A 652 -23.01 17.30 18.22
N ASN A 653 -22.92 17.18 19.55
CA ASN A 653 -23.93 17.71 20.47
C ASN A 653 -23.72 19.21 20.76
N GLY A 654 -22.83 19.87 20.02
CA GLY A 654 -22.46 21.26 20.19
C GLY A 654 -21.22 21.45 21.06
N GLY A 655 -20.67 22.65 21.03
CA GLY A 655 -19.49 23.02 21.79
C GLY A 655 -19.20 24.51 21.68
N ARG A 656 -18.19 24.97 22.42
CA ARG A 656 -17.73 26.36 22.37
C ARG A 656 -16.48 26.44 21.52
N ILE A 657 -16.51 27.28 20.49
CA ILE A 657 -15.30 27.68 19.76
C ILE A 657 -14.69 28.87 20.52
N ASN A 658 -13.48 28.70 21.03
CA ASN A 658 -12.74 29.76 21.70
C ASN A 658 -11.81 30.42 20.68
N GLY A 659 -12.23 31.56 20.12
CA GLY A 659 -11.44 32.33 19.15
C GLY A 659 -12.15 32.53 17.81
N ALA A 660 -11.36 32.90 16.81
CA ALA A 660 -11.85 33.32 15.51
C ALA A 660 -12.13 32.10 14.61
N LEU A 661 -13.28 32.09 13.93
CA LEU A 661 -13.67 31.05 12.98
C LEU A 661 -13.58 31.56 11.55
N GLY A 662 -12.79 30.90 10.71
CA GLY A 662 -12.74 31.17 9.28
C GLY A 662 -13.43 30.08 8.48
N ILE A 663 -14.29 30.47 7.53
CA ILE A 663 -14.95 29.54 6.60
C ILE A 663 -14.36 29.75 5.20
N GLY A 664 -13.55 28.79 4.77
CA GLY A 664 -12.85 28.82 3.47
C GLY A 664 -11.57 29.65 3.43
N THR A 665 -11.13 30.19 4.58
CA THR A 665 -10.02 31.15 4.69
C THR A 665 -9.62 31.32 6.17
N ASP A 666 -8.44 31.90 6.42
CA ASP A 666 -8.03 32.29 7.77
C ASP A 666 -8.82 33.52 8.23
N ASN A 667 -9.10 33.63 9.54
CA ASN A 667 -9.83 34.77 10.08
C ASN A 667 -8.87 35.90 10.52
N ALA A 668 -8.79 36.97 9.71
CA ALA A 668 -8.00 38.16 10.00
C ALA A 668 -8.75 39.20 10.83
N LEU A 669 -10.09 39.11 10.97
CA LEU A 669 -10.82 39.95 11.91
C LEU A 669 -10.41 39.69 13.36
N GLY A 670 -10.07 38.44 13.69
CA GLY A 670 -9.62 38.01 15.03
C GLY A 670 -10.65 38.15 16.14
N GLY A 671 -10.30 37.68 17.35
CA GLY A 671 -11.22 37.68 18.51
C GLY A 671 -12.41 36.75 18.32
N ASN A 672 -13.59 37.14 18.81
CA ASN A 672 -14.84 36.41 18.62
C ASN A 672 -15.49 36.82 17.30
N SER A 673 -15.02 36.25 16.19
CA SER A 673 -15.48 36.58 14.85
C SER A 673 -15.70 35.35 13.99
N ILE A 674 -16.51 35.52 12.95
CA ILE A 674 -16.73 34.57 11.87
C ILE A 674 -16.45 35.30 10.57
N VAL A 675 -15.56 34.78 9.70
CA VAL A 675 -15.33 35.32 8.35
C VAL A 675 -15.75 34.31 7.28
N LEU A 676 -16.17 34.82 6.12
CA LEU A 676 -16.76 34.03 5.04
C LEU A 676 -16.10 34.36 3.70
N GLY A 677 -15.43 33.40 3.09
CA GLY A 677 -14.89 33.51 1.72
C GLY A 677 -13.56 34.28 1.60
N ASP A 678 -13.40 35.38 2.32
CA ASP A 678 -12.14 36.12 2.51
C ASP A 678 -11.80 36.26 3.99
N ASN A 679 -10.61 36.77 4.31
CA ASN A 679 -10.13 36.82 5.68
C ASN A 679 -10.67 38.00 6.51
N ASP A 680 -11.44 38.92 5.94
CA ASP A 680 -11.80 40.19 6.57
C ASP A 680 -13.25 40.66 6.33
N THR A 681 -14.10 39.81 5.77
CA THR A 681 -15.56 39.99 5.62
C THR A 681 -16.30 39.01 6.53
N GLY A 682 -17.17 39.53 7.40
CA GLY A 682 -17.95 38.68 8.30
C GLY A 682 -18.59 39.39 9.49
N LEU A 683 -18.74 38.64 10.59
CA LEU A 683 -19.38 39.09 11.82
C LEU A 683 -18.36 39.10 12.96
N LYS A 684 -18.36 40.15 13.78
CA LYS A 684 -17.45 40.29 14.92
C LYS A 684 -18.17 40.83 16.14
N GLN A 685 -18.04 40.13 17.26
CA GLN A 685 -18.46 40.68 18.55
C GLN A 685 -17.35 41.57 19.11
N ASN A 686 -17.63 42.87 19.25
CA ASN A 686 -16.66 43.85 19.76
C ASN A 686 -16.87 44.21 21.24
N SER A 687 -18.04 43.89 21.79
CA SER A 687 -18.38 44.04 23.22
C SER A 687 -19.62 43.21 23.54
N ASP A 688 -19.96 43.07 24.82
CA ASP A 688 -21.24 42.52 25.23
C ASP A 688 -22.41 43.29 24.58
N GLY A 689 -23.34 42.55 23.97
CA GLY A 689 -24.47 43.09 23.21
C GLY A 689 -24.12 43.83 21.91
N VAL A 690 -22.86 43.90 21.47
CA VAL A 690 -22.45 44.62 20.25
C VAL A 690 -21.97 43.64 19.17
N LEU A 691 -22.76 43.52 18.11
CA LEU A 691 -22.43 42.73 16.92
C LEU A 691 -22.16 43.64 15.74
N ASP A 692 -20.96 43.55 15.20
CA ASP A 692 -20.51 44.33 14.05
C ASP A 692 -20.45 43.46 12.80
N VAL A 693 -20.89 44.02 11.69
CA VAL A 693 -20.78 43.45 10.35
C VAL A 693 -19.62 44.14 9.64
N TYR A 694 -18.68 43.35 9.15
CA TYR A 694 -17.51 43.79 8.41
C TYR A 694 -17.57 43.31 6.97
N ALA A 695 -17.11 44.15 6.05
CA ALA A 695 -16.82 43.77 4.67
C ALA A 695 -15.47 44.36 4.26
N ASN A 696 -14.54 43.51 3.82
CA ASN A 696 -13.19 43.90 3.41
C ASN A 696 -12.50 44.79 4.47
N ASN A 697 -12.52 44.31 5.72
CA ASN A 697 -11.99 44.98 6.92
C ASN A 697 -12.65 46.33 7.28
N ALA A 698 -13.78 46.70 6.66
CA ALA A 698 -14.53 47.90 6.97
C ALA A 698 -15.81 47.58 7.76
N LEU A 699 -16.07 48.34 8.83
CA LEU A 699 -17.36 48.27 9.54
C LEU A 699 -18.47 48.84 8.66
N VAL A 700 -19.45 48.01 8.30
CA VAL A 700 -20.58 48.41 7.45
C VAL A 700 -21.89 48.54 8.23
N ALA A 701 -22.06 47.76 9.30
CA ALA A 701 -23.20 47.89 10.20
C ALA A 701 -22.86 47.45 11.62
N ARG A 702 -23.54 48.03 12.60
CA ARG A 702 -23.42 47.70 14.02
C ARG A 702 -24.79 47.56 14.66
N LEU A 703 -25.02 46.41 15.28
CA LEU A 703 -26.20 46.11 16.06
C LEU A 703 -25.87 46.29 17.55
N GLN A 704 -26.71 47.05 18.25
CA GLN A 704 -26.67 47.25 19.70
C GLN A 704 -28.09 47.11 20.27
N PRO A 705 -28.28 46.92 21.59
CA PRO A 705 -29.61 46.89 22.19
C PRO A 705 -30.41 48.15 21.82
N GLY A 706 -31.51 47.95 21.09
CA GLY A 706 -32.42 49.01 20.65
C GLY A 706 -31.90 49.91 19.52
N LYS A 707 -30.74 49.63 18.90
CA LYS A 707 -30.16 50.49 17.87
C LYS A 707 -29.52 49.69 16.74
N LEU A 708 -29.76 50.13 15.50
CA LEU A 708 -29.02 49.71 14.31
C LEU A 708 -28.27 50.93 13.75
N TYR A 709 -26.96 50.82 13.65
CA TYR A 709 -26.11 51.81 12.98
C TYR A 709 -25.68 51.24 11.64
N VAL A 710 -26.09 51.86 10.53
CA VAL A 710 -25.55 51.55 9.19
C VAL A 710 -24.48 52.59 8.87
N VAL A 711 -23.29 52.14 8.47
CA VAL A 711 -22.17 53.03 8.13
C VAL A 711 -22.18 53.27 6.62
N GLY A 712 -22.50 54.50 6.22
CA GLY A 712 -22.62 54.89 4.81
C GLY A 712 -24.08 55.03 4.36
N ASP A 713 -24.34 54.75 3.08
CA ASP A 713 -25.65 54.90 2.46
C ASP A 713 -26.55 53.67 2.67
N VAL A 714 -27.86 53.89 2.79
CA VAL A 714 -28.88 52.83 2.75
C VAL A 714 -29.51 52.80 1.38
N LEU A 715 -29.19 51.79 0.56
CA LEU A 715 -29.77 51.61 -0.76
C LEU A 715 -31.05 50.76 -0.69
N ALA A 716 -32.17 51.32 -1.15
CA ALA A 716 -33.50 50.72 -1.06
C ALA A 716 -33.80 49.66 -2.15
N GLY A 717 -33.03 48.57 -2.19
CA GLY A 717 -33.27 47.35 -3.02
C GLY A 717 -33.64 47.56 -4.51
N ASP A 718 -34.12 46.50 -5.17
CA ASP A 718 -34.54 46.55 -6.58
C ASP A 718 -35.88 47.28 -6.77
N GLY A 719 -36.67 47.41 -5.69
CA GLY A 719 -38.00 48.02 -5.71
C GLY A 719 -38.05 49.53 -5.46
N ARG A 720 -36.89 50.21 -5.29
CA ARG A 720 -36.79 51.65 -4.93
C ARG A 720 -37.73 52.06 -3.78
N LYS A 721 -37.93 51.16 -2.80
CA LYS A 721 -38.83 51.39 -1.67
C LYS A 721 -38.10 51.20 -0.35
N LEU A 722 -38.13 52.22 0.50
CA LEU A 722 -37.70 52.17 1.91
C LEU A 722 -38.92 52.51 2.77
N SER A 723 -39.28 51.61 3.68
CA SER A 723 -40.36 51.80 4.65
C SER A 723 -39.79 51.62 6.05
N LEU A 724 -40.00 52.60 6.92
CA LEU A 724 -39.67 52.54 8.33
C LEU A 724 -40.97 52.64 9.12
N THR A 725 -41.26 51.65 9.96
CA THR A 725 -42.49 51.59 10.76
C THR A 725 -42.16 51.60 12.24
N SER A 726 -42.93 52.35 13.01
CA SER A 726 -42.96 52.31 14.48
C SER A 726 -44.35 51.88 14.93
N ASP A 727 -44.44 50.66 15.46
CA ASP A 727 -45.67 50.01 15.91
C ASP A 727 -45.71 49.81 17.45
N ASN A 728 -44.56 49.90 18.11
CA ASN A 728 -44.47 49.62 19.54
C ASN A 728 -44.88 50.83 20.40
N ASN A 729 -45.89 50.62 21.25
CA ASN A 729 -46.44 51.59 22.22
C ASN A 729 -47.27 52.76 21.63
N SER A 730 -47.59 52.74 20.34
CA SER A 730 -48.54 53.66 19.70
C SER A 730 -49.90 52.98 19.49
N SER A 731 -51.00 53.75 19.48
CA SER A 731 -52.33 53.22 19.17
C SER A 731 -52.54 52.94 17.68
N LEU A 732 -51.74 53.57 16.82
CA LEU A 732 -51.67 53.37 15.37
C LEU A 732 -50.21 53.29 14.96
N ASN A 733 -49.88 52.50 13.94
CA ASN A 733 -48.54 52.47 13.38
C ASN A 733 -48.16 53.82 12.81
N SER A 734 -46.92 54.26 12.98
CA SER A 734 -46.40 55.43 12.25
C SER A 734 -45.36 54.98 11.24
N LEU A 735 -45.51 55.42 10.00
CA LEU A 735 -44.65 55.02 8.90
C LEU A 735 -43.98 56.22 8.26
N PHE A 736 -42.72 56.02 7.85
CA PHE A 736 -42.03 56.86 6.88
C PHE A 736 -41.71 56.03 5.64
N ASN A 737 -42.22 56.48 4.50
CA ASN A 737 -42.17 55.77 3.23
C ASN A 737 -41.47 56.61 2.16
N LEU A 738 -40.43 56.04 1.54
CA LEU A 738 -39.83 56.52 0.30
C LEU A 738 -40.11 55.49 -0.80
N TRP A 739 -40.85 55.86 -1.84
CA TRP A 739 -41.24 54.94 -2.90
C TRP A 739 -41.58 55.66 -4.21
N GLY A 740 -41.86 54.92 -5.29
CA GLY A 740 -42.37 55.50 -6.53
C GLY A 740 -42.92 54.46 -7.52
N ASN A 741 -43.81 54.89 -8.40
CA ASN A 741 -44.35 54.09 -9.51
C ASN A 741 -44.60 54.98 -10.75
N SER A 742 -45.23 54.44 -11.81
CA SER A 742 -45.49 55.19 -13.05
C SER A 742 -46.34 56.46 -12.83
N ASP A 743 -47.24 56.44 -11.86
CA ASP A 743 -48.23 57.49 -11.63
C ASP A 743 -47.77 58.50 -10.57
N ARG A 744 -46.92 58.05 -9.65
CA ARG A 744 -46.23 58.86 -8.63
C ARG A 744 -44.72 58.54 -8.67
N PRO A 745 -43.96 59.10 -9.64
CA PRO A 745 -42.55 58.78 -9.85
C PRO A 745 -41.64 58.80 -8.62
N THR A 746 -41.91 59.67 -7.65
CA THR A 746 -41.19 59.74 -6.37
C THR A 746 -42.14 60.25 -5.31
N VAL A 747 -42.20 59.57 -4.18
CA VAL A 747 -43.08 59.86 -3.05
C VAL A 747 -42.26 59.79 -1.77
N ILE A 748 -42.36 60.83 -0.94
CA ILE A 748 -41.95 60.85 0.46
C ILE A 748 -43.23 61.04 1.26
N GLU A 749 -43.61 60.05 2.08
CA GLU A 749 -44.93 59.97 2.71
C GLU A 749 -44.80 59.58 4.18
N LEU A 750 -45.57 60.26 5.02
CA LEU A 750 -45.84 59.86 6.39
C LEU A 750 -47.28 59.39 6.47
N ASP A 751 -47.49 58.18 6.97
CA ASP A 751 -48.81 57.57 7.11
C ASP A 751 -48.94 56.76 8.41
N ASP A 752 -50.18 56.42 8.73
CA ASP A 752 -50.54 55.47 9.77
C ASP A 752 -51.59 54.47 9.26
N ASP A 753 -52.13 53.63 10.15
CA ASP A 753 -53.15 52.63 9.80
C ASP A 753 -54.45 53.24 9.24
N GLN A 754 -54.67 54.54 9.39
CA GLN A 754 -55.83 55.28 8.89
C GLN A 754 -55.54 56.04 7.59
N GLY A 755 -54.28 56.09 7.16
CA GLY A 755 -53.85 56.65 5.88
C GLY A 755 -52.75 57.69 6.01
N TRP A 756 -52.51 58.43 4.92
CA TRP A 756 -51.45 59.43 4.87
C TRP A 756 -51.79 60.69 5.66
N HIS A 757 -50.79 61.17 6.42
CA HIS A 757 -50.81 62.46 7.11
C HIS A 757 -50.32 63.56 6.17
N LEU A 758 -49.16 63.33 5.55
CA LEU A 758 -48.60 64.24 4.57
C LEU A 758 -47.70 63.50 3.59
N TYR A 759 -47.63 64.02 2.36
CA TYR A 759 -46.67 63.55 1.39
C TYR A 759 -46.14 64.67 0.51
N SER A 760 -44.92 64.48 0.02
CA SER A 760 -44.39 65.17 -1.15
C SER A 760 -44.26 64.17 -2.28
N GLN A 761 -44.77 64.52 -3.47
CA GLN A 761 -44.61 63.69 -4.65
C GLN A 761 -44.20 64.48 -5.89
N ARG A 762 -43.51 63.82 -6.80
CA ARG A 762 -43.38 64.25 -8.19
C ARG A 762 -44.49 63.61 -9.02
N ASN A 763 -45.19 64.40 -9.82
CA ASN A 763 -46.19 63.94 -10.77
C ASN A 763 -45.53 63.52 -12.11
N PRO A 764 -46.23 62.77 -12.98
CA PRO A 764 -45.69 62.36 -14.29
C PRO A 764 -45.31 63.53 -15.21
N ASP A 765 -45.91 64.72 -15.03
CA ASP A 765 -45.58 65.95 -15.76
C ASP A 765 -44.35 66.69 -15.21
N GLY A 766 -43.71 66.15 -14.17
CA GLY A 766 -42.55 66.73 -13.50
C GLY A 766 -42.89 67.75 -12.40
N SER A 767 -44.14 68.17 -12.23
CA SER A 767 -44.55 69.05 -11.14
C SER A 767 -44.42 68.38 -9.77
N ILE A 768 -44.21 69.16 -8.72
CA ILE A 768 -44.15 68.68 -7.33
C ILE A 768 -45.44 69.07 -6.62
N ARG A 769 -46.03 68.13 -5.89
CA ARG A 769 -47.17 68.36 -5.00
C ARG A 769 -46.76 68.04 -3.57
N PHE A 770 -47.04 68.96 -2.66
CA PHE A 770 -47.01 68.72 -1.22
C PHE A 770 -48.45 68.76 -0.70
N MET A 771 -48.86 67.73 0.03
CA MET A 771 -50.23 67.58 0.53
C MET A 771 -50.20 67.25 2.02
N VAL A 772 -51.12 67.85 2.78
CA VAL A 772 -51.36 67.56 4.21
C VAL A 772 -52.83 67.21 4.38
N ASN A 773 -53.10 66.12 5.10
CA ASN A 773 -54.43 65.64 5.43
C ASN A 773 -54.82 66.13 6.83
N GLY A 774 -55.31 67.37 6.90
CA GLY A 774 -55.69 68.01 8.17
C GLY A 774 -55.47 69.51 8.17
N GLU A 775 -55.54 70.11 9.35
CA GLU A 775 -55.31 71.54 9.55
C GLU A 775 -53.81 71.87 9.61
N ILE A 776 -53.43 72.99 8.97
CA ILE A 776 -52.08 73.53 9.04
C ILE A 776 -52.10 74.75 9.97
N PHE A 777 -51.55 74.60 11.18
CA PHE A 777 -51.30 75.70 12.09
C PHE A 777 -49.93 76.31 11.83
N THR A 778 -49.88 77.61 11.55
CA THR A 778 -48.63 78.35 11.36
C THR A 778 -48.45 79.36 12.49
N THR A 779 -47.23 79.45 13.03
CA THR A 779 -46.87 80.42 14.09
C THR A 779 -46.22 81.69 13.52
N SER A 780 -46.15 81.78 12.19
CA SER A 780 -45.53 82.85 11.43
C SER A 780 -46.35 83.13 10.18
N SER A 781 -46.03 84.21 9.47
CA SER A 781 -46.77 84.61 8.27
C SER A 781 -46.76 83.53 7.19
N ILE A 782 -47.87 83.42 6.45
CA ILE A 782 -48.01 82.55 5.28
C ILE A 782 -47.69 83.35 4.02
N HIS A 783 -46.76 82.87 3.20
CA HIS A 783 -46.42 83.49 1.92
C HIS A 783 -47.00 82.69 0.75
N ALA A 784 -47.77 83.35 -0.11
CA ALA A 784 -48.33 82.78 -1.34
C ALA A 784 -47.88 83.63 -2.54
N GLY A 785 -46.76 83.24 -3.14
CA GLY A 785 -46.05 84.09 -4.10
C GLY A 785 -45.55 85.37 -3.42
N ALA A 786 -45.88 86.54 -3.97
CA ALA A 786 -45.55 87.84 -3.37
C ALA A 786 -46.59 88.33 -2.32
N ASN A 787 -47.65 87.56 -2.07
CA ASN A 787 -48.67 87.92 -1.08
C ASN A 787 -48.33 87.33 0.29
N THR A 788 -48.72 88.02 1.36
CA THR A 788 -48.48 87.59 2.74
C THR A 788 -49.78 87.65 3.55
N ILE A 789 -50.05 86.59 4.32
CA ILE A 789 -51.01 86.63 5.43
C ILE A 789 -50.17 86.70 6.70
N SER A 790 -50.25 87.82 7.40
CA SER A 790 -49.52 88.08 8.64
C SER A 790 -50.20 87.42 9.85
N THR A 791 -49.46 87.23 10.93
CA THR A 791 -49.94 86.57 12.16
C THR A 791 -51.04 87.36 12.90
N ASP A 792 -51.21 88.65 12.60
CA ASP A 792 -52.29 89.51 13.09
C ASP A 792 -53.55 89.47 12.21
N GLY A 793 -53.56 88.62 11.17
CA GLY A 793 -54.65 88.51 10.20
C GLY A 793 -54.60 89.55 9.08
N ASN A 794 -53.58 90.43 9.05
CA ASN A 794 -53.44 91.39 7.97
C ASN A 794 -52.96 90.73 6.68
N ILE A 795 -53.34 91.27 5.53
CA ILE A 795 -53.03 90.69 4.22
C ILE A 795 -52.24 91.70 3.39
N TYR A 796 -51.03 91.35 2.98
CA TYR A 796 -50.22 92.11 2.03
C TYR A 796 -50.39 91.54 0.62
N GLY A 797 -50.63 92.39 -0.38
CA GLY A 797 -50.70 91.92 -1.76
C GLY A 797 -50.84 93.03 -2.80
N SER A 798 -50.55 92.67 -4.06
CA SER A 798 -50.60 93.60 -5.20
C SER A 798 -52.00 94.15 -5.47
N LEU A 799 -53.06 93.40 -5.12
CA LEU A 799 -54.45 93.85 -5.24
C LEU A 799 -54.74 95.11 -4.42
N TRP A 800 -54.09 95.26 -3.27
CA TRP A 800 -54.25 96.38 -2.34
C TRP A 800 -53.16 97.45 -2.49
N GLY A 801 -52.10 97.16 -3.26
CA GLY A 801 -50.91 98.01 -3.36
C GLY A 801 -50.09 98.10 -2.06
N GLY A 802 -50.24 97.13 -1.15
CA GLY A 802 -49.67 97.16 0.20
C GLY A 802 -50.46 96.27 1.17
N TRP A 803 -50.59 96.71 2.42
CA TRP A 803 -51.40 96.04 3.44
C TRP A 803 -52.90 96.37 3.32
N LEU A 804 -53.74 95.37 3.55
CA LEU A 804 -55.20 95.46 3.44
C LEU A 804 -55.80 96.48 4.43
N ASN A 805 -55.30 96.53 5.67
CA ASN A 805 -55.77 97.51 6.65
C ASN A 805 -55.57 98.96 6.17
N ASP A 806 -54.42 99.26 5.57
CA ASP A 806 -54.09 100.58 5.04
C ASP A 806 -55.01 100.91 3.85
N TRP A 807 -55.27 99.93 2.99
CA TRP A 807 -56.19 100.09 1.86
C TRP A 807 -57.63 100.35 2.32
N ILE A 808 -58.16 99.59 3.29
CA ILE A 808 -59.51 99.77 3.84
C ILE A 808 -59.66 101.15 4.50
N ASN A 809 -58.68 101.55 5.33
CA ASN A 809 -58.71 102.84 6.02
C ASN A 809 -58.73 104.01 5.02
N ASN A 810 -57.85 103.98 4.02
CA ASN A 810 -57.70 105.08 3.08
C ASN A 810 -58.77 105.12 2.00
N THR A 811 -59.30 103.96 1.59
CA THR A 811 -60.19 103.85 0.43
C THR A 811 -61.66 103.70 0.81
N ILE A 812 -61.96 103.04 1.94
CA ILE A 812 -63.34 102.77 2.36
C ILE A 812 -63.76 103.70 3.52
N ILE A 813 -63.09 103.56 4.67
CA ILE A 813 -63.51 104.21 5.94
C ILE A 813 -63.50 105.74 5.82
N ASN A 814 -62.48 106.32 5.18
CA ASN A 814 -62.34 107.76 5.04
C ASN A 814 -63.16 108.36 3.88
N ARG A 815 -63.80 107.54 3.03
CA ARG A 815 -64.47 108.01 1.80
C ARG A 815 -65.97 107.78 1.77
N PHE A 816 -66.47 106.75 2.45
CA PHE A 816 -67.89 106.41 2.45
C PHE A 816 -68.56 106.69 3.79
N VAL A 817 -69.87 106.90 3.74
CA VAL A 817 -70.70 106.96 4.94
C VAL A 817 -70.78 105.56 5.53
N GLN A 818 -70.28 105.42 6.76
CA GLN A 818 -70.23 104.17 7.50
C GLN A 818 -71.55 103.86 8.21
N ASP A 819 -72.26 104.89 8.67
CA ASP A 819 -73.52 104.78 9.38
C ASP A 819 -74.30 106.11 9.33
N ILE A 820 -75.62 106.06 9.55
CA ILE A 820 -76.50 107.22 9.63
C ILE A 820 -77.38 107.10 10.87
N ARG A 821 -77.48 108.16 11.67
CA ARG A 821 -78.32 108.19 12.87
C ARG A 821 -79.02 109.52 13.06
N LEU A 822 -79.99 109.56 13.97
CA LEU A 822 -80.48 110.80 14.56
C LEU A 822 -79.67 111.12 15.82
N GLY A 823 -79.15 112.34 15.91
CA GLY A 823 -78.41 112.84 17.07
C GLY A 823 -79.29 113.05 18.30
N GLY A 824 -78.76 113.77 19.30
CA GLY A 824 -79.51 114.12 20.51
C GLY A 824 -80.76 114.95 20.20
N ILE A 825 -81.80 114.82 21.03
CA ILE A 825 -82.99 115.68 20.94
C ILE A 825 -82.60 117.09 21.36
N GLU A 826 -82.97 118.07 20.54
CA GLU A 826 -82.98 119.47 20.87
C GLU A 826 -84.42 120.00 20.86
N TYR A 827 -84.68 120.97 21.73
CA TYR A 827 -85.92 121.72 21.72
C TYR A 827 -85.69 123.06 21.02
N ALA A 828 -86.60 123.44 20.12
CA ALA A 828 -86.63 124.76 19.51
C ALA A 828 -88.02 125.36 19.65
N GLN A 829 -88.08 126.64 20.04
CA GLN A 829 -89.34 127.35 20.16
C GLN A 829 -89.87 127.67 18.76
N ALA A 830 -91.15 127.35 18.51
CA ALA A 830 -91.85 127.80 17.32
C ALA A 830 -92.57 129.10 17.70
N TRP A 831 -92.24 130.22 17.06
CA TRP A 831 -92.91 131.50 17.35
C TRP A 831 -94.40 131.38 17.01
N ASN A 832 -95.28 131.91 17.88
CA ASN A 832 -96.75 131.89 17.79
C ASN A 832 -97.28 132.60 16.53
N GLY A 833 -97.02 132.04 15.35
CA GLY A 833 -97.42 132.52 14.04
C GLY A 833 -97.23 131.46 12.96
N PRO A 834 -97.82 131.64 11.76
CA PRO A 834 -97.73 130.68 10.68
C PRO A 834 -96.32 130.63 10.08
N GLY A 835 -95.56 129.56 10.41
CA GLY A 835 -94.30 129.20 9.78
C GLY A 835 -93.16 128.91 10.76
N TYR A 836 -92.55 127.73 10.65
CA TYR A 836 -91.32 127.35 11.35
C TYR A 836 -90.30 126.85 10.32
N ASN A 837 -89.11 127.44 10.30
CA ASN A 837 -87.99 126.98 9.48
C ASN A 837 -86.92 126.39 10.41
N ASP A 838 -86.58 125.12 10.22
CA ASP A 838 -85.57 124.48 11.04
C ASP A 838 -84.14 124.77 10.53
N THR A 839 -83.14 124.43 11.35
CA THR A 839 -81.73 124.49 10.95
C THR A 839 -81.40 123.37 9.96
N PRO A 840 -80.68 123.63 8.85
CA PRO A 840 -80.26 122.59 7.92
C PRO A 840 -79.62 121.39 8.62
N GLY A 841 -80.02 120.19 8.23
CA GLY A 841 -79.58 118.94 8.86
C GLY A 841 -80.45 118.46 10.01
N TYR A 842 -81.37 119.26 10.53
CA TYR A 842 -82.29 118.86 11.59
C TYR A 842 -83.61 118.36 11.02
N VAL A 843 -84.16 117.32 11.66
CA VAL A 843 -85.49 116.79 11.37
C VAL A 843 -86.37 116.92 12.62
N ILE A 844 -87.63 117.27 12.41
CA ILE A 844 -88.62 117.33 13.47
C ILE A 844 -88.96 115.90 13.89
N THR A 845 -88.88 115.65 15.18
CA THR A 845 -89.14 114.35 15.82
C THR A 845 -90.25 114.41 16.87
N GLY A 846 -90.78 115.60 17.15
CA GLY A 846 -91.95 115.80 17.97
C GLY A 846 -92.41 117.25 17.92
N VAL A 847 -93.69 117.49 18.21
CA VAL A 847 -94.30 118.82 18.31
C VAL A 847 -94.98 118.97 19.67
N MET A 848 -94.95 120.17 20.24
CA MET A 848 -95.58 120.50 21.51
C MET A 848 -96.49 121.70 21.35
N ASN A 849 -97.70 121.57 21.87
CA ASN A 849 -98.69 122.63 22.01
C ASN A 849 -99.23 122.52 23.44
N GLY A 850 -98.64 123.30 24.34
CA GLY A 850 -98.93 123.31 25.78
C GLY A 850 -100.13 124.17 26.14
N ASN A 851 -100.54 125.11 25.29
CA ASN A 851 -101.71 125.97 25.53
C ASN A 851 -102.98 125.54 24.76
N SER A 852 -102.88 124.51 23.92
CA SER A 852 -103.98 123.95 23.10
C SER A 852 -104.63 124.96 22.15
N ASP A 853 -103.90 125.99 21.72
CA ASP A 853 -104.36 126.89 20.66
C ASP A 853 -104.11 126.29 19.25
N GLU A 854 -104.37 127.04 18.19
CA GLU A 854 -104.20 126.58 16.81
C GLU A 854 -102.73 126.57 16.35
N LEU A 855 -101.80 127.04 17.19
CA LEU A 855 -100.38 127.23 16.90
C LEU A 855 -99.53 126.26 17.77
N ILE A 856 -98.36 125.86 17.27
CA ILE A 856 -97.43 125.02 18.05
C ILE A 856 -96.51 125.91 18.90
N ASP A 857 -96.26 125.55 20.16
CA ASP A 857 -95.38 126.29 21.07
C ASP A 857 -93.90 125.93 20.87
N GLY A 858 -93.62 124.69 20.46
CA GLY A 858 -92.24 124.23 20.24
C GLY A 858 -92.14 122.90 19.51
N VAL A 859 -90.95 122.62 19.00
CA VAL A 859 -90.62 121.38 18.31
C VAL A 859 -89.42 120.68 18.96
N HIS A 860 -89.51 119.36 19.06
CA HIS A 860 -88.36 118.51 19.30
C HIS A 860 -87.74 118.15 17.96
N ARG A 861 -86.47 118.48 17.78
CA ARG A 861 -85.72 118.22 16.56
C ARG A 861 -84.46 117.42 16.87
N ARG A 862 -83.94 116.69 15.89
CA ARG A 862 -82.66 115.98 15.99
C ARG A 862 -81.84 116.24 14.73
N PRO A 863 -80.51 116.42 14.83
CA PRO A 863 -79.68 116.46 13.63
C PRO A 863 -79.62 115.06 13.04
N LEU A 864 -79.87 114.92 11.74
CA LEU A 864 -79.47 113.74 10.99
C LEU A 864 -77.93 113.76 10.92
N GLN A 865 -77.28 112.69 11.36
CA GLN A 865 -75.83 112.57 11.38
C GLN A 865 -75.38 111.42 10.48
N LYS A 866 -74.24 111.59 9.83
CA LYS A 866 -73.55 110.55 9.04
C LYS A 866 -72.16 110.30 9.61
N LEU A 867 -71.76 109.05 9.76
CA LEU A 867 -70.45 108.64 10.22
C LEU A 867 -69.50 108.51 9.03
N ILE A 868 -68.40 109.26 9.00
CA ILE A 868 -67.35 109.14 7.98
C ILE A 868 -66.00 109.20 8.70
N GLY A 869 -65.07 108.29 8.42
CA GLY A 869 -63.75 108.29 9.06
C GLY A 869 -63.80 108.20 10.59
N GLY A 870 -64.78 107.49 11.15
CA GLY A 870 -64.99 107.39 12.61
C GLY A 870 -65.55 108.66 13.27
N VAL A 871 -65.84 109.72 12.51
CA VAL A 871 -66.39 110.98 13.01
C VAL A 871 -67.86 111.14 12.57
N TRP A 872 -68.74 111.42 13.53
CA TRP A 872 -70.14 111.77 13.26
C TRP A 872 -70.24 113.23 12.79
N TYR A 873 -70.66 113.43 11.56
CA TYR A 873 -70.94 114.75 10.97
C TYR A 873 -72.44 114.99 10.94
N ASN A 874 -72.87 116.20 11.30
CA ASN A 874 -74.24 116.63 11.00
C ASN A 874 -74.41 116.73 9.47
N VAL A 875 -75.51 116.19 8.95
CA VAL A 875 -75.88 116.31 7.53
C VAL A 875 -76.24 117.77 7.25
N ALA A 876 -75.97 118.25 6.04
CA ALA A 876 -76.46 119.55 5.59
C ALA A 876 -77.73 119.35 4.75
N SER A 877 -78.75 120.18 4.96
CA SER A 877 -79.89 120.32 4.03
C SER A 877 -79.59 121.45 3.05
N ILE A 878 -79.88 121.25 1.76
CA ILE A 878 -79.71 122.26 0.70
C ILE A 878 -81.03 122.97 0.47
#